data_AF-O57849-F1
#
_entry.id   AF-O57849-F1
#
_cell.length_a   1.000
_cell.length_b   1.000
_cell.length_c   1.000
_cell.angle_alpha   90.00
_cell.angle_beta   90.00
_cell.angle_gamma   90.00
#
_symmetry.space_group_name_H-M   'P 1'
#
loop_
_entity.id
_entity.type
_entity.pdbx_description
1 polymer ?
#
loop_
_entity_poly.entity_id
_entity_poly.type
_entity_poly.pdbx_seq_one_letter_code
_entity_poly.pdbx_strand_id
1 'polypeptide(L)'
;MYQAPLIGKIGRFKVKGLSDFIIKQGDTYYILEAKFTKEEKLPHRLQAVIYGMLLDKIVRGKIKLAIVTKDNFPWPREFLDFPNDVLEFVTTIEEKLSEEIKWSEAWITARCTTCQFEPLCLSEALEKRSLGILGIPPGDMRVFEKIGIRTIDDLANLMTFPTDSPISFERPQVNDHDALVEITKRTSLNVPRLVRIAQAVRDERNGKVKRKYIPGTGYNLPYDDGRLVKIFIYVQNSPVTDTLIGISALVKSKNGEVSVVELVDDVPLDPEIGKEKEREMLERFFRKVIEVIKNLSPGEEIYPHLYFYTRGQRESLVDALRRHRGLWWSKPIRALLSLRKAIDWEGFSIIKDELIERHALPFAQGLGIIPVSIQFGYRWKENESFKEIFEILARKEGERLNLKKLYSVTEHDPIREPYYPALNRDDDEIPFTPFWKALVEGITKDPRKINDVKDMLEQVVRAMAKIEEEIPERYKEFTKKEGIPKKEFESFDLEDGDLARVLIEYLLLEFHSRKGQLERYYRIPEEIRAYSEKSAIVRIESIERKTNGECVIKGKIVLPSDDGFKGYSPEEVLVDIDEDSWVYVTPLSILGGDDPAKIIKRSPLGVIEYINHRDGRIILKLTNVPPGKFTLRHSKSKCRNGVINIEGVKIHLGDYIILDPAIDEIGMSRAFEVLDKINEEAHEVYRLLNEIYEGNTNINPEIGVWKKEYIQEFLNFLPSLNREQVNFALDCEHRIVTLQGPPGTGKTSGAIAPAILARAYSTIKQGKSSLFIVTALSHRAVNEALIRTYKLKEKLKDIKELKNVELIRGVSSEEAVKPMEKELNGLKVNVTNKFSFSKSPLFLTVKILFATPQTAFKLAKDYDADLVVIDEASMLDLPMFFLATSNAKGQVLLVGDHRQMQPIQVHEWELEDRKTIEEHLPFLSVLNFIRFLRGELEERELKRFKRILGRDPPRWNVDKDRVLPMHRLRETFRLPRALAKLHSELFYSFDGIELISRKNSDREVLETLKKAGKDEFLKFILDPGYPVILIIHNEGGSTKVNELEAEIVKDILKEVKGIDVGVVVPYRAQKRLIRSLVNVQVDTVERFQGGEKDVIIVSMTSSDPAYLSKVLEFIYNPNRLNVAGSRAKEKLILIASKNLFTLSAKDLETFEILRPWKRFYIKMRREGESRKFTKADYILEVFRWAGE
;
A
#
# COMPACT_ATOMS: atom_id res chain seq x y z
N MET A 1 -17.16 -10.96 42.47
CA MET A 1 -16.14 -10.19 41.72
C MET A 1 -14.87 -10.23 42.56
N TYR A 2 -13.74 -10.58 41.96
CA TYR A 2 -12.47 -10.78 42.64
C TYR A 2 -11.38 -9.97 41.94
N GLN A 3 -10.50 -9.32 42.70
CA GLN A 3 -9.23 -8.77 42.21
C GLN A 3 -8.11 -9.69 42.70
N ALA A 4 -7.92 -10.81 42.00
CA ALA A 4 -7.05 -11.88 42.47
C ALA A 4 -5.65 -11.82 41.79
N PRO A 5 -4.55 -11.96 42.55
CA PRO A 5 -3.24 -12.11 41.95
C PRO A 5 -3.14 -13.48 41.26
N LEU A 6 -2.84 -13.48 39.98
CA LEU A 6 -2.61 -14.69 39.20
C LEU A 6 -1.10 -14.91 39.05
N ILE A 7 -0.65 -16.12 39.37
CA ILE A 7 0.76 -16.51 39.34
C ILE A 7 0.88 -17.87 38.66
N GLY A 8 1.79 -17.99 37.71
CA GLY A 8 2.08 -19.26 37.07
C GLY A 8 3.29 -19.18 36.16
N LYS A 9 3.59 -20.28 35.47
CA LYS A 9 4.62 -20.30 34.42
C LYS A 9 3.97 -20.20 33.06
N ILE A 10 4.55 -19.39 32.17
CA ILE A 10 4.25 -19.33 30.74
C ILE A 10 5.58 -19.36 30.00
N GLY A 11 5.77 -20.35 29.12
CA GLY A 11 7.08 -20.64 28.52
C GLY A 11 8.15 -20.89 29.60
N ARG A 12 9.31 -20.22 29.46
CA ARG A 12 10.42 -20.30 30.42
C ARG A 12 10.25 -19.36 31.63
N PHE A 13 9.27 -18.46 31.61
CA PHE A 13 9.14 -17.38 32.59
C PHE A 13 8.08 -17.66 33.66
N LYS A 14 8.36 -17.22 34.88
CA LYS A 14 7.37 -17.13 35.96
C LYS A 14 6.65 -15.79 35.82
N VAL A 15 5.38 -15.82 35.47
CA VAL A 15 4.54 -14.65 35.26
C VAL A 15 3.66 -14.45 36.50
N LYS A 16 3.57 -13.19 36.93
CA LYS A 16 2.67 -12.75 38.00
C LYS A 16 2.01 -11.45 37.54
N GLY A 17 0.71 -11.33 37.78
CA GLY A 17 -0.02 -10.08 37.61
C GLY A 17 -1.28 -10.04 38.46
N LEU A 18 -1.92 -8.89 38.46
CA LEU A 18 -3.18 -8.63 39.17
C LEU A 18 -4.22 -8.26 38.11
N SER A 19 -5.22 -9.12 37.93
CA SER A 19 -6.33 -8.80 37.03
C SER A 19 -7.26 -7.79 37.70
N ASP A 20 -7.83 -6.87 36.92
CA ASP A 20 -8.74 -5.84 37.42
C ASP A 20 -10.00 -6.48 38.02
N PHE A 21 -10.71 -7.31 37.24
CA PHE A 21 -11.90 -8.02 37.72
C PHE A 21 -12.02 -9.43 37.16
N ILE A 22 -12.24 -10.40 38.07
CA ILE A 22 -12.69 -11.75 37.76
C ILE A 22 -14.09 -11.96 38.33
N ILE A 23 -15.07 -12.30 37.49
CA ILE A 23 -16.45 -12.54 37.89
C ILE A 23 -16.82 -13.99 37.58
N LYS A 24 -17.37 -14.73 38.56
CA LYS A 24 -17.89 -16.08 38.34
C LYS A 24 -19.41 -16.04 38.30
N GLN A 25 -20.00 -16.60 37.26
CA GLN A 25 -21.45 -16.80 37.12
C GLN A 25 -21.70 -18.24 36.65
N GLY A 26 -22.27 -19.07 37.53
CA GLY A 26 -22.35 -20.51 37.29
C GLY A 26 -20.97 -21.12 37.03
N ASP A 27 -20.85 -21.84 35.92
CA ASP A 27 -19.59 -22.46 35.44
C ASP A 27 -18.77 -21.57 34.49
N THR A 28 -19.15 -20.29 34.36
CA THR A 28 -18.44 -19.33 33.51
C THR A 28 -17.68 -18.30 34.35
N TYR A 29 -16.42 -18.06 33.99
CA TYR A 29 -15.54 -17.07 34.59
C TYR A 29 -15.30 -15.95 33.57
N TYR A 30 -15.52 -14.70 33.95
CA TYR A 30 -15.31 -13.52 33.13
C TYR A 30 -14.10 -12.77 33.65
N ILE A 31 -13.13 -12.49 32.77
CA ILE A 31 -12.00 -11.60 33.02
C ILE A 31 -12.30 -10.28 32.33
N LEU A 32 -12.43 -9.21 33.13
CA LEU A 32 -12.64 -7.85 32.64
C LEU A 32 -11.40 -7.03 32.97
N GLU A 33 -10.69 -6.57 31.94
CA GLU A 33 -9.57 -5.65 32.09
C GLU A 33 -10.01 -4.23 31.77
N ALA A 34 -9.96 -3.34 32.76
CA ALA A 34 -10.40 -1.96 32.61
C ALA A 34 -9.22 -1.08 32.17
N LYS A 35 -9.45 -0.26 31.15
CA LYS A 35 -8.42 0.60 30.56
C LYS A 35 -9.01 2.00 30.32
N PHE A 36 -8.21 3.03 30.62
CA PHE A 36 -8.61 4.43 30.44
C PHE A 36 -8.62 4.91 28.97
N THR A 37 -8.41 4.01 28.01
CA THR A 37 -8.42 4.30 26.57
C THR A 37 -9.84 4.29 26.01
N LYS A 38 -10.09 4.98 24.89
CA LYS A 38 -11.37 4.91 24.14
C LYS A 38 -11.54 3.55 23.48
N GLU A 39 -10.51 3.14 22.77
CA GLU A 39 -10.46 1.88 22.07
C GLU A 39 -9.57 0.85 22.76
N GLU A 40 -9.77 -0.40 22.38
CA GLU A 40 -8.93 -1.49 22.80
C GLU A 40 -7.57 -1.42 22.10
N LYS A 41 -6.48 -1.75 22.82
CA LYS A 41 -5.12 -1.84 22.27
C LYS A 41 -4.57 -3.25 22.44
N LEU A 42 -3.61 -3.61 21.60
CA LEU A 42 -2.98 -4.94 21.62
C LEU A 42 -2.43 -5.34 23.00
N PRO A 43 -1.72 -4.47 23.75
CA PRO A 43 -1.26 -4.81 25.09
C PRO A 43 -2.39 -5.18 26.05
N HIS A 44 -3.57 -4.55 25.91
CA HIS A 44 -4.73 -4.84 26.76
C HIS A 44 -5.24 -6.27 26.50
N ARG A 45 -5.35 -6.64 25.22
CA ARG A 45 -5.78 -8.00 24.83
C ARG A 45 -4.77 -9.06 25.24
N LEU A 46 -3.47 -8.79 25.04
CA LEU A 46 -2.41 -9.69 25.51
C LEU A 46 -2.46 -9.89 27.03
N GLN A 47 -2.68 -8.82 27.80
CA GLN A 47 -2.83 -8.89 29.25
C GLN A 47 -4.02 -9.78 29.66
N ALA A 48 -5.20 -9.54 29.08
CA ALA A 48 -6.40 -10.34 29.35
C ALA A 48 -6.19 -11.82 28.99
N VAL A 49 -5.52 -12.11 27.87
CA VAL A 49 -5.19 -13.48 27.44
C VAL A 49 -4.20 -14.14 28.40
N ILE A 50 -3.16 -13.43 28.86
CA ILE A 50 -2.22 -13.93 29.88
C ILE A 50 -2.97 -14.34 31.15
N TYR A 51 -3.91 -13.51 31.61
CA TYR A 51 -4.74 -13.84 32.76
C TYR A 51 -5.66 -15.04 32.48
N GLY A 52 -6.23 -15.15 31.28
CA GLY A 52 -6.96 -16.33 30.83
C GLY A 52 -6.10 -17.60 30.92
N MET A 53 -4.86 -17.56 30.41
CA MET A 53 -3.92 -18.68 30.44
C MET A 53 -3.52 -19.09 31.87
N LEU A 54 -3.42 -18.13 32.80
CA LEU A 54 -3.12 -18.42 34.20
C LEU A 54 -4.34 -18.99 34.92
N LEU A 55 -5.53 -18.45 34.65
CA LEU A 55 -6.78 -18.88 35.28
C LEU A 55 -7.22 -20.27 34.82
N ASP A 56 -7.05 -20.59 33.53
CA ASP A 56 -7.36 -21.89 32.92
C ASP A 56 -6.63 -23.06 33.59
N LYS A 57 -5.45 -22.79 34.18
CA LYS A 57 -4.68 -23.80 34.95
C LYS A 57 -5.26 -24.07 36.35
N ILE A 58 -6.20 -23.25 36.81
CA ILE A 58 -6.70 -23.24 38.20
C ILE A 58 -8.17 -23.65 38.25
N VAL A 59 -8.98 -23.25 37.27
CA VAL A 59 -10.44 -23.44 37.29
C VAL A 59 -10.89 -24.53 36.32
N ARG A 60 -12.04 -25.14 36.62
CA ARG A 60 -12.80 -25.98 35.68
C ARG A 60 -14.08 -25.23 35.32
N GLY A 61 -14.17 -24.72 34.10
CA GLY A 61 -15.29 -23.88 33.63
C GLY A 61 -14.93 -23.13 32.34
N LYS A 62 -15.93 -22.46 31.72
CA LYS A 62 -15.69 -21.62 30.54
C LYS A 62 -15.07 -20.29 30.96
N ILE A 63 -14.07 -19.82 30.24
CA ILE A 63 -13.45 -18.51 30.50
C ILE A 63 -13.82 -17.56 29.36
N LYS A 64 -14.33 -16.38 29.73
CA LYS A 64 -14.68 -15.29 28.83
C LYS A 64 -13.82 -14.08 29.12
N LEU A 65 -13.29 -13.44 28.09
CA LEU A 65 -12.42 -12.27 28.20
C LEU A 65 -13.11 -11.05 27.60
N ALA A 66 -12.97 -9.90 28.25
CA ALA A 66 -13.30 -8.61 27.65
C ALA A 66 -12.38 -7.50 28.17
N ILE A 67 -12.11 -6.52 27.30
CA ILE A 67 -11.45 -5.28 27.69
C ILE A 67 -12.53 -4.19 27.79
N VAL A 68 -12.60 -3.58 28.97
CA VAL A 68 -13.51 -2.46 29.24
C VAL A 68 -12.76 -1.17 28.95
N THR A 69 -13.25 -0.43 27.96
CA THR A 69 -12.73 0.86 27.50
C THR A 69 -13.80 1.93 27.69
N LYS A 70 -13.47 3.20 27.45
CA LYS A 70 -14.44 4.30 27.60
C LYS A 70 -15.65 4.15 26.66
N ASP A 71 -15.45 3.62 25.44
CA ASP A 71 -16.51 3.52 24.43
C ASP A 71 -17.48 2.35 24.66
N ASN A 72 -17.10 1.36 25.46
CA ASN A 72 -17.93 0.19 25.77
C ASN A 72 -18.32 0.07 27.24
N PHE A 73 -18.02 1.10 28.04
CA PHE A 73 -18.44 1.22 29.44
C PHE A 73 -19.96 1.43 29.56
N PRO A 74 -20.65 0.96 30.63
CA PRO A 74 -20.14 0.19 31.78
C PRO A 74 -19.97 -1.31 31.52
N TRP A 75 -20.49 -1.85 30.41
CA TRP A 75 -20.44 -3.27 30.12
C TRP A 75 -20.19 -3.58 28.64
N PRO A 76 -19.18 -4.42 28.32
CA PRO A 76 -18.85 -4.75 26.93
C PRO A 76 -19.96 -5.57 26.28
N ARG A 77 -20.23 -5.31 25.00
CA ARG A 77 -21.26 -6.02 24.22
C ARG A 77 -20.83 -7.41 23.76
N GLU A 78 -19.52 -7.63 23.64
CA GLU A 78 -18.94 -8.87 23.14
C GLU A 78 -17.90 -9.43 24.11
N PHE A 79 -17.85 -10.75 24.18
CA PHE A 79 -16.90 -11.50 24.99
C PHE A 79 -16.19 -12.53 24.11
N LEU A 80 -14.88 -12.67 24.32
CA LEU A 80 -14.07 -13.68 23.65
C LEU A 80 -14.04 -14.95 24.49
N ASP A 81 -14.37 -16.09 23.89
CA ASP A 81 -14.28 -17.39 24.53
C ASP A 81 -12.83 -17.90 24.52
N PHE A 82 -12.26 -18.08 25.70
CA PHE A 82 -10.91 -18.65 25.85
C PHE A 82 -10.96 -20.19 25.84
N PRO A 83 -10.02 -20.88 25.16
CA PRO A 83 -8.93 -20.32 24.34
C PRO A 83 -9.32 -20.11 22.86
N ASN A 84 -10.51 -20.56 22.43
CA ASN A 84 -10.85 -20.72 21.02
C ASN A 84 -10.81 -19.42 20.21
N ASP A 85 -11.30 -18.31 20.78
CA ASP A 85 -11.35 -17.01 20.09
C ASP A 85 -10.03 -16.24 20.14
N VAL A 86 -9.07 -16.71 20.94
CA VAL A 86 -7.79 -16.02 21.19
C VAL A 86 -6.57 -16.93 21.04
N LEU A 87 -6.72 -18.05 20.34
CA LEU A 87 -5.70 -19.07 20.20
C LEU A 87 -4.41 -18.53 19.55
N GLU A 88 -4.55 -17.54 18.67
CA GLU A 88 -3.44 -16.86 18.00
C GLU A 88 -2.63 -16.01 18.98
N PHE A 89 -3.29 -15.41 19.99
CA PHE A 89 -2.63 -14.67 21.06
C PHE A 89 -1.90 -15.64 22.00
N VAL A 90 -2.57 -16.70 22.44
CA VAL A 90 -2.00 -17.74 23.33
C VAL A 90 -0.72 -18.30 22.71
N THR A 91 -0.80 -18.76 21.46
CA THR A 91 0.35 -19.33 20.75
C THR A 91 1.50 -18.31 20.61
N THR A 92 1.18 -17.06 20.30
CA THR A 92 2.19 -15.99 20.18
C THR A 92 2.91 -15.76 21.51
N ILE A 93 2.17 -15.69 22.62
CA ILE A 93 2.74 -15.49 23.96
C ILE A 93 3.62 -16.69 24.34
N GLU A 94 3.14 -17.91 24.15
CA GLU A 94 3.89 -19.13 24.49
C GLU A 94 5.19 -19.25 23.71
N GLU A 95 5.17 -19.04 22.38
CA GLU A 95 6.38 -19.11 21.55
C GLU A 95 7.40 -18.05 21.99
N LYS A 96 6.97 -16.79 22.15
CA LYS A 96 7.87 -15.70 22.54
C LYS A 96 8.48 -15.88 23.93
N LEU A 97 7.70 -16.37 24.88
CA LEU A 97 8.21 -16.64 26.23
C LEU A 97 8.99 -17.97 26.31
N SER A 98 9.05 -18.75 25.23
CA SER A 98 9.84 -19.99 25.15
C SER A 98 11.17 -19.84 24.41
N GLU A 99 11.33 -18.77 23.62
CA GLU A 99 12.57 -18.42 22.90
C GLU A 99 13.72 -18.02 23.86
N GLU A 100 14.97 -18.24 23.43
CA GLU A 100 16.14 -17.68 24.10
C GLU A 100 16.34 -16.23 23.69
N ILE A 101 16.58 -15.35 24.67
CA ILE A 101 16.88 -13.94 24.40
C ILE A 101 18.29 -13.86 23.79
N LYS A 102 18.36 -13.77 22.47
CA LYS A 102 19.59 -13.38 21.76
C LYS A 102 19.62 -11.86 21.66
N TRP A 103 20.64 -11.24 22.24
CA TRP A 103 20.93 -9.82 22.01
C TRP A 103 21.31 -9.64 20.53
N SER A 104 20.45 -8.98 19.75
CA SER A 104 20.67 -8.69 18.34
C SER A 104 21.55 -7.45 18.17
N GLU A 105 22.12 -7.28 16.96
CA GLU A 105 22.73 -6.02 16.55
C GLU A 105 21.77 -4.84 16.80
N ALA A 106 22.33 -3.73 17.28
CA ALA A 106 21.57 -2.51 17.55
C ALA A 106 20.99 -1.96 16.24
N TRP A 107 19.67 -1.99 16.11
CA TRP A 107 18.93 -1.45 14.97
C TRP A 107 18.10 -0.27 15.45
N ILE A 108 18.66 0.94 15.32
CA ILE A 108 18.04 2.16 15.83
C ILE A 108 17.03 2.67 14.80
N THR A 109 15.76 2.73 15.22
CA THR A 109 14.65 3.19 14.38
C THR A 109 13.83 4.23 15.11
N ALA A 110 12.88 4.87 14.41
CA ALA A 110 11.88 5.74 15.04
C ALA A 110 11.01 5.05 16.11
N ARG A 111 11.09 3.72 16.28
CA ARG A 111 10.41 3.00 17.38
C ARG A 111 11.26 2.87 18.62
N CYS A 112 12.58 2.96 18.47
CA CYS A 112 13.49 2.96 19.62
C CYS A 112 13.20 4.16 20.51
N THR A 113 12.63 5.22 19.96
CA THR A 113 12.26 6.42 20.70
C THR A 113 11.38 6.15 21.92
N THR A 114 10.51 5.14 21.87
CA THR A 114 9.61 4.75 22.96
C THR A 114 10.18 3.65 23.85
N CYS A 115 11.41 3.20 23.55
CA CYS A 115 12.08 2.12 24.24
C CYS A 115 12.91 2.64 25.41
N GLN A 116 12.63 2.13 26.62
CA GLN A 116 13.42 2.44 27.82
C GLN A 116 14.89 2.03 27.71
N PHE A 117 15.24 1.16 26.75
CA PHE A 117 16.61 0.69 26.51
C PHE A 117 17.31 1.41 25.34
N GLU A 118 16.66 2.37 24.66
CA GLU A 118 17.27 3.11 23.54
C GLU A 118 18.64 3.70 23.87
N PRO A 119 18.86 4.37 25.02
CA PRO A 119 20.15 4.97 25.28
C PRO A 119 21.30 3.95 25.33
N LEU A 120 21.02 2.72 25.78
CA LEU A 120 21.98 1.62 25.79
C LEU A 120 22.28 1.14 24.36
N CYS A 121 21.24 0.83 23.58
CA CYS A 121 21.39 0.37 22.21
C CYS A 121 22.07 1.42 21.31
N LEU A 122 21.73 2.70 21.49
CA LEU A 122 22.33 3.81 20.75
C LEU A 122 23.79 4.00 21.14
N SER A 123 24.12 3.95 22.43
CA SER A 123 25.51 4.03 22.89
C SER A 123 26.35 2.90 22.32
N GLU A 124 25.85 1.66 22.35
CA GLU A 124 26.56 0.51 21.80
C GLU A 124 26.72 0.62 20.26
N ALA A 125 25.70 1.07 19.55
CA ALA A 125 25.76 1.27 18.10
C ALA A 125 26.81 2.32 17.72
N LEU A 126 26.89 3.42 18.48
CA LEU A 126 27.86 4.50 18.31
C LEU A 126 29.29 4.02 18.57
N GLU A 127 29.53 3.27 19.65
CA GLU A 127 30.84 2.67 19.96
C GLU A 127 31.30 1.73 18.84
N LYS A 128 30.39 0.89 18.32
CA LYS A 128 30.72 -0.06 17.25
C LYS A 128 30.75 0.56 15.86
N ARG A 129 30.37 1.83 15.71
CA ARG A 129 30.17 2.52 14.42
C ARG A 129 29.29 1.68 13.47
N SER A 130 28.25 1.08 14.06
CA SER A 130 27.37 0.13 13.39
C SER A 130 26.54 0.81 12.30
N LEU A 131 26.32 0.09 11.19
CA LEU A 131 25.37 0.47 10.14
C LEU A 131 23.94 0.66 10.68
N GLY A 132 23.62 0.10 11.85
CA GLY A 132 22.34 0.26 12.54
C GLY A 132 22.01 1.66 13.02
N ILE A 133 23.00 2.56 13.10
CA ILE A 133 22.76 3.99 13.35
C ILE A 133 21.96 4.62 12.19
N LEU A 134 22.17 4.11 10.97
CA LEU A 134 21.46 4.56 9.77
C LEU A 134 20.06 3.91 9.65
N GLY A 135 19.65 3.14 10.66
CA GLY A 135 18.44 2.31 10.71
C GLY A 135 18.35 1.28 9.58
N ILE A 136 19.50 0.85 9.06
CA ILE A 136 19.60 -0.28 8.14
C ILE A 136 19.16 -1.54 8.93
N PRO A 137 18.21 -2.35 8.45
CA PRO A 137 17.81 -3.58 9.13
C PRO A 137 18.98 -4.59 9.22
N PRO A 138 19.08 -5.42 10.27
CA PRO A 138 20.14 -6.43 10.39
C PRO A 138 20.26 -7.40 9.20
N GLY A 139 19.14 -7.76 8.56
CA GLY A 139 19.14 -8.54 7.31
C GLY A 139 19.91 -7.85 6.18
N ASP A 140 19.68 -6.55 5.98
CA ASP A 140 20.41 -5.77 4.98
C ASP A 140 21.87 -5.56 5.41
N MET A 141 22.16 -5.33 6.70
CA MET A 141 23.55 -5.20 7.20
C MET A 141 24.40 -6.41 6.82
N ARG A 142 23.87 -7.63 6.97
CA ARG A 142 24.57 -8.85 6.56
C ARG A 142 24.95 -8.89 5.08
N VAL A 143 24.17 -8.23 4.20
CA VAL A 143 24.53 -8.08 2.79
C VAL A 143 25.76 -7.19 2.64
N PHE A 144 25.81 -6.06 3.37
CA PHE A 144 26.99 -5.18 3.41
C PHE A 144 28.22 -5.89 3.97
N GLU A 145 28.06 -6.65 5.06
CA GLU A 145 29.17 -7.35 5.69
C GLU A 145 29.80 -8.42 4.80
N LYS A 146 28.98 -9.15 4.02
CA LYS A 146 29.44 -10.18 3.07
C LYS A 146 30.35 -9.61 1.98
N ILE A 147 30.17 -8.34 1.62
CA ILE A 147 30.97 -7.62 0.62
C ILE A 147 32.02 -6.71 1.27
N GLY A 148 32.26 -6.83 2.58
CA GLY A 148 33.34 -6.13 3.28
C GLY A 148 32.98 -4.76 3.89
N ILE A 149 31.72 -4.31 3.80
CA ILE A 149 31.26 -3.06 4.40
C ILE A 149 30.66 -3.36 5.79
N ARG A 150 31.38 -3.05 6.87
CA ARG A 150 30.97 -3.42 8.24
C ARG A 150 30.59 -2.21 9.11
N THR A 151 31.15 -1.05 8.79
CA THR A 151 30.97 0.17 9.57
C THR A 151 30.39 1.30 8.73
N ILE A 152 29.87 2.34 9.39
CA ILE A 152 29.47 3.58 8.72
C ILE A 152 30.63 4.26 7.98
N ASP A 153 31.88 4.06 8.41
CA ASP A 153 33.04 4.65 7.75
C ASP A 153 33.37 3.95 6.44
N ASP A 154 33.22 2.61 6.40
CA ASP A 154 33.35 1.82 5.16
C ASP A 154 32.29 2.27 4.14
N LEU A 155 31.04 2.40 4.58
CA LEU A 155 29.95 2.86 3.72
C LEU A 155 30.18 4.29 3.23
N ALA A 156 30.71 5.19 4.07
CA ALA A 156 31.01 6.57 3.72
C ALA A 156 32.05 6.70 2.58
N ASN A 157 32.87 5.66 2.36
CA ASN A 157 33.89 5.60 1.32
C ASN A 157 33.41 4.96 0.01
N LEU A 158 32.19 4.42 -0.06
CA LEU A 158 31.69 3.74 -1.25
C LEU A 158 31.53 4.68 -2.46
N MET A 159 31.19 5.96 -2.22
CA MET A 159 30.98 6.94 -3.27
C MET A 159 31.55 8.32 -2.89
N THR A 160 32.07 9.02 -3.89
CA THR A 160 32.50 10.42 -3.77
C THR A 160 31.55 11.31 -4.55
N PHE A 161 31.07 12.37 -3.92
CA PHE A 161 30.16 13.31 -4.57
C PHE A 161 30.88 14.61 -4.92
N PRO A 162 30.62 15.19 -6.10
CA PRO A 162 31.35 16.37 -6.58
C PRO A 162 30.94 17.68 -5.88
N THR A 163 29.69 17.77 -5.39
CA THR A 163 29.17 18.99 -4.75
C THR A 163 28.33 18.66 -3.51
N ASP A 164 28.21 19.60 -2.57
CA ASP A 164 27.29 19.51 -1.42
C ASP A 164 25.98 20.27 -1.70
N SER A 165 25.53 20.32 -2.95
CA SER A 165 24.30 21.02 -3.34
C SER A 165 23.10 20.05 -3.39
N PRO A 166 21.96 20.37 -2.75
CA PRO A 166 20.75 19.52 -2.81
C PRO A 166 20.12 19.47 -4.21
N ILE A 167 20.44 20.42 -5.08
CA ILE A 167 19.92 20.50 -6.47
C ILE A 167 20.94 20.05 -7.52
N SER A 168 22.11 19.53 -7.10
CA SER A 168 23.07 18.95 -8.04
C SER A 168 22.66 17.51 -8.37
N PHE A 169 22.63 17.22 -9.67
CA PHE A 169 22.39 15.88 -10.23
C PHE A 169 23.64 15.32 -10.93
N GLU A 170 24.81 15.93 -10.64
CA GLU A 170 26.08 15.43 -11.14
C GLU A 170 26.33 14.01 -10.64
N ARG A 171 26.88 13.18 -11.52
CA ARG A 171 27.10 11.76 -11.23
C ARG A 171 28.12 11.59 -10.10
N PRO A 172 27.81 10.83 -9.04
CA PRO A 172 28.80 10.48 -8.04
C PRO A 172 29.83 9.51 -8.64
N GLN A 173 31.09 9.65 -8.23
CA GLN A 173 32.12 8.67 -8.54
C GLN A 173 31.94 7.46 -7.61
N VAL A 174 31.71 6.29 -8.20
CA VAL A 174 31.63 5.02 -7.48
C VAL A 174 33.04 4.47 -7.29
N ASN A 175 33.44 4.25 -6.03
CA ASN A 175 34.79 3.76 -5.71
C ASN A 175 34.89 2.22 -5.76
N ASP A 176 33.76 1.51 -5.61
CA ASP A 176 33.65 0.06 -5.70
C ASP A 176 32.33 -0.31 -6.40
N HIS A 177 32.42 -0.63 -7.70
CA HIS A 177 31.26 -0.89 -8.54
C HIS A 177 30.61 -2.25 -8.23
N ASP A 178 31.42 -3.29 -7.99
CA ASP A 178 30.93 -4.62 -7.66
C ASP A 178 30.13 -4.63 -6.36
N ALA A 179 30.63 -3.94 -5.31
CA ALA A 179 29.90 -3.78 -4.06
C ALA A 179 28.56 -3.07 -4.28
N LEU A 180 28.52 -1.98 -5.05
CA LEU A 180 27.29 -1.24 -5.36
C LEU A 180 26.28 -2.12 -6.11
N VAL A 181 26.74 -2.90 -7.09
CA VAL A 181 25.90 -3.81 -7.86
C VAL A 181 25.31 -4.89 -6.95
N GLU A 182 26.10 -5.49 -6.07
CA GLU A 182 25.63 -6.54 -5.15
C GLU A 182 24.62 -6.02 -4.12
N ILE A 183 24.83 -4.82 -3.57
CA ILE A 183 23.86 -4.15 -2.68
C ILE A 183 22.56 -3.87 -3.43
N THR A 184 22.65 -3.35 -4.66
CA THR A 184 21.48 -2.98 -5.47
C THR A 184 20.68 -4.22 -5.88
N LYS A 185 21.35 -5.34 -6.17
CA LYS A 185 20.71 -6.62 -6.53
C LYS A 185 19.92 -7.23 -5.38
N ARG A 186 20.40 -7.11 -4.13
CA ARG A 186 19.82 -7.77 -2.96
C ARG A 186 18.94 -6.88 -2.09
N THR A 187 19.11 -5.56 -2.14
CA THR A 187 18.39 -4.59 -1.29
C THR A 187 17.51 -3.66 -2.13
N SER A 188 16.78 -2.75 -1.48
CA SER A 188 16.15 -1.59 -2.16
C SER A 188 16.49 -0.29 -1.44
N LEU A 189 17.71 -0.22 -0.90
CA LEU A 189 18.17 0.95 -0.19
C LEU A 189 18.58 2.02 -1.20
N ASN A 190 18.29 3.28 -0.88
CA ASN A 190 18.88 4.41 -1.59
C ASN A 190 20.33 4.56 -1.12
N VAL A 191 21.22 3.78 -1.71
CA VAL A 191 22.64 3.72 -1.33
C VAL A 191 23.28 5.11 -1.37
N PRO A 192 23.12 5.94 -2.43
CA PRO A 192 23.66 7.30 -2.44
C PRO A 192 23.25 8.15 -1.22
N ARG A 193 21.97 8.09 -0.83
CA ARG A 193 21.49 8.80 0.37
C ARG A 193 22.12 8.27 1.65
N LEU A 194 22.24 6.95 1.81
CA LEU A 194 22.86 6.34 2.99
C LEU A 194 24.34 6.70 3.11
N VAL A 195 25.08 6.69 1.99
CA VAL A 195 26.48 7.14 1.93
C VAL A 195 26.60 8.59 2.40
N ARG A 196 25.68 9.47 1.99
CA ARG A 196 25.68 10.87 2.46
C ARG A 196 25.45 11.02 3.95
N ILE A 197 24.50 10.28 4.52
CA ILE A 197 24.26 10.29 5.97
C ILE A 197 25.48 9.73 6.70
N ALA A 198 26.06 8.62 6.23
CA ALA A 198 27.28 8.05 6.79
C ALA A 198 28.45 9.05 6.78
N GLN A 199 28.63 9.80 5.68
CA GLN A 199 29.61 10.87 5.57
C GLN A 199 29.33 12.04 6.53
N ALA A 200 28.08 12.32 6.87
CA ALA A 200 27.74 13.35 7.86
C ALA A 200 28.09 12.90 9.28
N VAL A 201 27.74 11.67 9.66
CA VAL A 201 28.09 11.06 10.95
C VAL A 201 29.61 10.94 11.11
N ARG A 202 30.34 10.62 10.03
CA ARG A 202 31.81 10.59 10.02
C ARG A 202 32.42 11.97 10.23
N ASP A 203 31.89 13.01 9.61
CA ASP A 203 32.46 14.37 9.71
C ASP A 203 32.18 15.02 11.08
N GLU A 204 31.06 14.69 11.72
CA GLU A 204 30.75 15.10 13.10
C GLU A 204 31.89 14.70 14.07
N ARG A 205 32.52 13.53 13.85
CA ARG A 205 33.68 13.05 14.62
C ARG A 205 34.84 14.05 14.65
N ASN A 206 35.01 14.84 13.60
CA ASN A 206 36.12 15.78 13.45
C ASN A 206 35.83 17.15 14.08
N GLY A 207 34.80 17.25 14.95
CA GLY A 207 34.40 18.50 15.63
C GLY A 207 33.75 19.52 14.70
N LYS A 208 33.31 19.08 13.50
CA LYS A 208 32.66 19.92 12.49
C LYS A 208 31.23 19.41 12.31
N VAL A 209 30.28 19.96 13.06
CA VAL A 209 28.84 19.76 12.77
C VAL A 209 28.51 20.55 11.49
N LYS A 210 28.83 19.98 10.33
CA LYS A 210 28.50 20.57 9.03
C LYS A 210 27.16 20.02 8.54
N ARG A 211 26.24 20.93 8.23
CA ARG A 211 24.98 20.60 7.55
C ARG A 211 25.33 20.08 6.14
N LYS A 212 25.19 18.78 5.92
CA LYS A 212 25.34 18.16 4.59
C LYS A 212 23.98 18.02 3.93
N TYR A 213 23.98 18.10 2.60
CA TYR A 213 22.78 17.96 1.78
C TYR A 213 22.77 16.62 1.06
N ILE A 214 21.58 16.07 0.85
CA ILE A 214 21.33 14.91 0.01
C ILE A 214 21.17 15.43 -1.43
N PRO A 215 22.04 15.07 -2.38
CA PRO A 215 21.93 15.57 -3.76
C PRO A 215 20.63 15.11 -4.44
N GLY A 216 20.08 15.97 -5.29
CA GLY A 216 18.86 15.73 -6.08
C GLY A 216 17.57 15.65 -5.26
N THR A 217 17.45 16.35 -4.13
CA THR A 217 16.30 16.25 -3.21
C THR A 217 15.71 17.61 -2.79
N GLY A 218 14.43 17.59 -2.38
CA GLY A 218 13.73 18.71 -1.73
C GLY A 218 12.80 19.54 -2.61
N TYR A 219 11.50 19.58 -2.26
CA TYR A 219 10.49 20.25 -3.09
C TYR A 219 9.32 20.91 -2.34
N ASN A 220 9.25 20.90 -1.00
CA ASN A 220 7.98 21.13 -0.27
C ASN A 220 7.81 22.44 0.50
N LEU A 221 8.60 23.48 0.22
CA LEU A 221 8.45 24.79 0.86
C LEU A 221 7.82 25.80 -0.11
N PRO A 222 6.89 26.67 0.35
CA PRO A 222 6.24 27.66 -0.50
C PRO A 222 7.20 28.78 -0.93
N TYR A 223 6.82 29.50 -1.98
CA TYR A 223 7.50 30.75 -2.34
C TYR A 223 7.10 31.87 -1.41
N ASP A 224 8.09 32.62 -0.95
CA ASP A 224 7.87 33.84 -0.21
C ASP A 224 8.42 35.03 -1.00
N ASP A 225 7.52 35.74 -1.68
CA ASP A 225 7.82 37.03 -2.33
C ASP A 225 7.53 38.22 -1.42
N GLY A 226 7.44 37.98 -0.11
CA GLY A 226 7.06 38.97 0.90
C GLY A 226 5.55 39.14 1.08
N ARG A 227 4.70 38.38 0.38
CA ARG A 227 3.24 38.35 0.61
C ARG A 227 2.79 37.19 1.51
N LEU A 228 3.66 36.21 1.75
CA LEU A 228 3.31 35.01 2.50
C LEU A 228 3.09 35.31 3.99
N VAL A 229 2.05 34.70 4.56
CA VAL A 229 1.80 34.68 6.00
C VAL A 229 2.16 33.28 6.51
N LYS A 230 3.32 33.15 7.14
CA LYS A 230 3.82 31.89 7.70
C LYS A 230 3.22 31.65 9.08
N ILE A 231 2.58 30.50 9.29
CA ILE A 231 1.87 30.17 10.52
C ILE A 231 2.46 28.87 11.07
N PHE A 232 3.36 28.95 12.04
CA PHE A 232 3.96 27.79 12.69
C PHE A 232 3.08 27.34 13.83
N ILE A 233 2.57 26.10 13.81
CA ILE A 233 1.62 25.58 14.81
C ILE A 233 2.24 24.39 15.54
N TYR A 234 2.09 24.39 16.87
CA TYR A 234 2.42 23.27 17.73
C TYR A 234 1.23 22.98 18.66
N VAL A 235 0.87 21.70 18.81
CA VAL A 235 -0.20 21.23 19.69
C VAL A 235 0.35 20.24 20.72
N GLN A 236 -0.26 20.22 21.91
CA GLN A 236 0.03 19.23 22.94
C GLN A 236 -1.24 18.43 23.25
N ASN A 237 -1.21 17.13 22.97
CA ASN A 237 -2.34 16.22 23.20
C ASN A 237 -2.28 15.60 24.61
N SER A 238 -3.44 15.32 25.21
CA SER A 238 -3.57 14.55 26.45
C SER A 238 -3.91 13.10 26.13
N PRO A 239 -3.05 12.12 26.45
CA PRO A 239 -3.39 10.70 26.35
C PRO A 239 -4.47 10.28 27.38
N VAL A 240 -4.77 11.13 28.37
CA VAL A 240 -5.78 10.85 29.40
C VAL A 240 -7.18 11.08 28.86
N THR A 241 -7.44 12.21 28.21
CA THR A 241 -8.77 12.58 27.69
C THR A 241 -8.89 12.43 26.18
N ASP A 242 -7.76 12.25 25.48
CA ASP A 242 -7.66 12.25 24.02
C ASP A 242 -8.23 13.55 23.42
N THR A 243 -7.76 14.65 24.02
CA THR A 243 -8.09 16.05 23.69
C THR A 243 -6.83 16.92 23.84
N LEU A 244 -6.78 18.02 23.09
CA LEU A 244 -5.70 19.00 23.20
C LEU A 244 -5.76 19.73 24.55
N ILE A 245 -4.61 19.88 25.19
CA ILE A 245 -4.42 20.60 26.46
C ILE A 245 -3.57 21.86 26.32
N GLY A 246 -2.89 22.01 25.19
CA GLY A 246 -2.15 23.21 24.85
C GLY A 246 -1.98 23.38 23.35
N ILE A 247 -1.93 24.63 22.91
CA ILE A 247 -1.73 24.99 21.51
C ILE A 247 -0.97 26.31 21.42
N SER A 248 -0.07 26.39 20.44
CA SER A 248 0.68 27.62 20.15
C SER A 248 0.81 27.84 18.66
N ALA A 249 0.85 29.12 18.27
CA ALA A 249 1.18 29.55 16.93
C ALA A 249 2.17 30.72 16.94
N LEU A 250 3.08 30.74 15.96
CA LEU A 250 3.81 31.93 15.56
C LEU A 250 3.35 32.34 14.15
N VAL A 251 2.75 33.51 14.04
CA VAL A 251 2.35 34.10 12.76
C VAL A 251 3.42 35.11 12.35
N LYS A 252 4.01 34.94 11.17
CA LYS A 252 5.11 35.77 10.67
C LYS A 252 4.85 36.22 9.23
N SER A 253 5.08 37.51 8.97
CA SER A 253 5.09 38.11 7.64
C SER A 253 6.13 39.23 7.58
N LYS A 254 6.25 39.92 6.43
CA LYS A 254 7.09 41.13 6.34
C LYS A 254 6.63 42.29 7.24
N ASN A 255 5.38 42.29 7.70
CA ASN A 255 4.81 43.34 8.56
C ASN A 255 5.10 43.10 10.04
N GLY A 256 5.68 41.95 10.40
CA GLY A 256 6.04 41.60 11.77
C GLY A 256 5.78 40.13 12.09
N GLU A 257 6.00 39.78 13.36
CA GLU A 257 5.71 38.47 13.90
C GLU A 257 4.98 38.58 15.25
N VAL A 258 4.00 37.70 15.48
CA VAL A 258 3.22 37.64 16.72
C VAL A 258 3.00 36.17 17.10
N SER A 259 3.28 35.85 18.36
CA SER A 259 3.00 34.55 18.98
C SER A 259 1.66 34.55 19.70
N VAL A 260 0.94 33.44 19.62
CA VAL A 260 -0.31 33.19 20.34
C VAL A 260 -0.19 31.84 21.02
N VAL A 261 -0.45 31.78 22.33
CA VAL A 261 -0.39 30.55 23.12
C VAL A 261 -1.63 30.44 23.99
N GLU A 262 -2.30 29.29 23.93
CA GLU A 262 -3.45 28.96 24.76
C GLU A 262 -3.27 27.60 25.43
N LEU A 263 -3.82 27.48 26.63
CA LEU A 263 -3.84 26.26 27.45
C LEU A 263 -5.27 26.04 27.94
N VAL A 264 -5.59 24.80 28.32
CA VAL A 264 -6.82 24.52 29.07
C VAL A 264 -6.77 25.16 30.46
N ASP A 265 -7.92 25.64 30.92
CA ASP A 265 -8.02 26.35 32.21
C ASP A 265 -8.04 25.39 33.42
N ASP A 266 -8.30 24.11 33.16
CA ASP A 266 -8.24 23.01 34.12
C ASP A 266 -7.76 21.75 33.37
N VAL A 267 -7.24 20.77 34.10
CA VAL A 267 -6.67 19.53 33.56
C VAL A 267 -7.69 18.39 33.71
N PRO A 268 -8.49 18.11 32.67
CA PRO A 268 -9.61 17.19 32.79
C PRO A 268 -9.11 15.75 32.87
N LEU A 269 -9.72 14.96 33.76
CA LEU A 269 -9.58 13.50 33.77
C LEU A 269 -10.77 12.82 33.05
N ASP A 270 -11.88 13.55 32.91
CA ASP A 270 -13.09 13.12 32.21
C ASP A 270 -13.06 13.54 30.72
N PRO A 271 -13.33 12.63 29.76
CA PRO A 271 -13.30 12.94 28.34
C PRO A 271 -14.32 13.98 27.87
N GLU A 272 -15.53 14.02 28.44
CA GLU A 272 -16.56 14.99 28.03
C GLU A 272 -16.22 16.39 28.53
N ILE A 273 -15.74 16.50 29.78
CA ILE A 273 -15.17 17.75 30.29
C ILE A 273 -13.94 18.16 29.44
N GLY A 274 -13.13 17.18 29.03
CA GLY A 274 -11.99 17.39 28.15
C GLY A 274 -12.36 18.01 26.81
N LYS A 275 -13.43 17.53 26.18
CA LYS A 275 -13.94 18.08 24.91
C LYS A 275 -14.41 19.52 25.08
N GLU A 276 -15.11 19.83 26.17
CA GLU A 276 -15.57 21.20 26.42
C GLU A 276 -14.40 22.16 26.66
N LYS A 277 -13.41 21.74 27.46
CA LYS A 277 -12.21 22.54 27.72
C LYS A 277 -11.35 22.74 26.46
N GLU A 278 -11.21 21.70 25.64
CA GLU A 278 -10.57 21.78 24.33
C GLU A 278 -11.29 22.79 23.43
N ARG A 279 -12.63 22.75 23.38
CA ARG A 279 -13.45 23.69 22.61
C ARG A 279 -13.23 25.14 23.04
N GLU A 280 -13.30 25.43 24.33
CA GLU A 280 -13.09 26.76 24.90
C GLU A 280 -11.69 27.30 24.55
N MET A 281 -10.66 26.47 24.73
CA MET A 281 -9.27 26.81 24.41
C MET A 281 -9.08 27.11 22.91
N LEU A 282 -9.59 26.24 22.03
CA LEU A 282 -9.48 26.41 20.58
C LEU A 282 -10.24 27.63 20.07
N GLU A 283 -11.39 27.95 20.67
CA GLU A 283 -12.12 29.18 20.32
C GLU A 283 -11.32 30.43 20.64
N ARG A 284 -10.72 30.52 21.84
CA ARG A 284 -9.85 31.65 22.20
C ARG A 284 -8.64 31.73 21.27
N PHE A 285 -8.04 30.59 20.97
CA PHE A 285 -6.85 30.48 20.13
C PHE A 285 -7.11 30.96 18.70
N PHE A 286 -8.07 30.35 18.00
CA PHE A 286 -8.31 30.65 16.58
C PHE A 286 -8.87 32.05 16.38
N ARG A 287 -9.65 32.59 17.32
CA ARG A 287 -10.10 34.00 17.26
C ARG A 287 -8.90 34.95 17.22
N LYS A 288 -7.92 34.76 18.12
CA LYS A 288 -6.68 35.56 18.16
C LYS A 288 -5.81 35.34 16.92
N VAL A 289 -5.58 34.09 16.53
CA VAL A 289 -4.72 33.74 15.38
C VAL A 289 -5.28 34.30 14.08
N ILE A 290 -6.59 34.19 13.83
CA ILE A 290 -7.24 34.73 12.62
C ILE A 290 -7.11 36.25 12.57
N GLU A 291 -7.32 36.94 13.70
CA GLU A 291 -7.12 38.39 13.79
C GLU A 291 -5.67 38.79 13.50
N VAL A 292 -4.70 38.08 14.07
CA VAL A 292 -3.28 38.30 13.83
C VAL A 292 -2.92 38.06 12.35
N ILE A 293 -3.43 36.99 11.73
CA ILE A 293 -3.22 36.71 10.30
C ILE A 293 -3.75 37.87 9.45
N LYS A 294 -4.96 38.36 9.75
CA LYS A 294 -5.57 39.50 9.06
C LYS A 294 -4.76 40.78 9.22
N ASN A 295 -4.24 41.05 10.42
CA ASN A 295 -3.48 42.26 10.72
C ASN A 295 -2.06 42.24 10.11
N LEU A 296 -1.40 41.09 10.12
CA LEU A 296 -0.07 40.92 9.55
C LEU A 296 -0.08 40.69 8.04
N SER A 297 -1.24 40.44 7.43
CA SER A 297 -1.36 40.28 5.97
C SER A 297 -0.92 41.56 5.23
N PRO A 298 0.02 41.47 4.27
CA PRO A 298 0.50 42.62 3.50
C PRO A 298 -0.50 43.36 2.60
N GLY A 299 -1.68 42.78 2.34
CA GLY A 299 -2.68 43.35 1.45
C GLY A 299 -4.09 42.82 1.70
N GLU A 300 -5.00 43.10 0.78
CA GLU A 300 -6.41 42.67 0.83
C GLU A 300 -6.62 41.17 0.57
N GLU A 301 -5.58 40.49 0.08
CA GLU A 301 -5.52 39.04 -0.05
C GLU A 301 -4.54 38.45 0.97
N ILE A 302 -4.90 37.31 1.55
CA ILE A 302 -4.11 36.57 2.53
C ILE A 302 -3.52 35.35 1.83
N TYR A 303 -2.21 35.14 2.00
CA TYR A 303 -1.50 33.98 1.47
C TYR A 303 -1.01 33.12 2.64
N PRO A 304 -1.88 32.37 3.34
CA PRO A 304 -1.50 31.65 4.55
C PRO A 304 -0.73 30.36 4.20
N HIS A 305 0.25 29.99 5.02
CA HIS A 305 0.89 28.67 4.97
C HIS A 305 1.13 28.14 6.37
N LEU A 306 0.62 26.94 6.64
CA LEU A 306 0.76 26.32 7.95
C LEU A 306 2.05 25.49 8.01
N TYR A 307 2.80 25.58 9.09
CA TYR A 307 3.99 24.77 9.31
C TYR A 307 3.80 23.94 10.57
N PHE A 308 3.97 22.63 10.43
CA PHE A 308 4.03 21.69 11.55
C PHE A 308 5.42 21.09 11.62
N TYR A 309 5.86 20.69 12.82
CA TYR A 309 7.12 19.99 12.93
C TYR A 309 6.97 18.54 12.43
N THR A 310 5.90 17.85 12.86
CA THR A 310 5.59 16.46 12.51
C THR A 310 4.20 16.28 11.91
N ARG A 311 3.95 15.11 11.29
CA ARG A 311 2.60 14.71 10.85
C ARG A 311 1.65 14.45 12.02
N GLY A 312 2.13 13.85 13.12
CA GLY A 312 1.31 13.55 14.31
C GLY A 312 0.72 14.81 14.96
N GLN A 313 1.44 15.94 14.93
CA GLN A 313 0.91 17.24 15.39
C GLN A 313 -0.24 17.74 14.51
N ARG A 314 -0.11 17.58 13.19
CA ARG A 314 -1.19 17.89 12.25
C ARG A 314 -2.38 16.98 12.51
N GLU A 315 -2.18 15.68 12.61
CA GLU A 315 -3.23 14.69 12.87
C GLU A 315 -3.99 14.99 14.16
N SER A 316 -3.28 15.28 15.25
CA SER A 316 -3.88 15.66 16.54
C SER A 316 -4.74 16.92 16.44
N LEU A 317 -4.31 17.92 15.65
CA LEU A 317 -5.12 19.10 15.38
C LEU A 317 -6.35 18.75 14.52
N VAL A 318 -6.18 17.99 13.44
CA VAL A 318 -7.29 17.55 12.57
C VAL A 318 -8.34 16.79 13.37
N ASP A 319 -7.95 15.90 14.27
CA ASP A 319 -8.87 15.19 15.14
C ASP A 319 -9.64 16.11 16.09
N ALA A 320 -9.00 17.15 16.62
CA ALA A 320 -9.69 18.18 17.38
C ALA A 320 -10.70 18.96 16.51
N LEU A 321 -10.34 19.32 15.28
CA LEU A 321 -11.26 19.95 14.32
C LEU A 321 -12.44 19.01 14.00
N ARG A 322 -12.19 17.70 13.84
CA ARG A 322 -13.22 16.69 13.58
C ARG A 322 -14.20 16.56 14.75
N ARG A 323 -13.75 16.72 16.01
CA ARG A 323 -14.63 16.73 17.20
C ARG A 323 -15.54 17.95 17.24
N HIS A 324 -15.07 19.09 16.71
CA HIS A 324 -15.73 20.39 16.83
C HIS A 324 -16.20 20.99 15.48
N ARG A 325 -16.60 20.13 14.51
CA ARG A 325 -16.96 20.50 13.12
C ARG A 325 -17.97 21.64 12.98
N GLY A 326 -18.87 21.81 13.95
CA GLY A 326 -19.94 22.82 13.90
C GLY A 326 -19.48 24.26 14.17
N LEU A 327 -18.23 24.48 14.56
CA LEU A 327 -17.72 25.80 14.92
C LEU A 327 -17.19 26.57 13.71
N TRP A 328 -17.41 27.88 13.71
CA TRP A 328 -17.11 28.77 12.57
C TRP A 328 -15.65 28.72 12.13
N TRP A 329 -14.70 28.60 13.08
CA TRP A 329 -13.27 28.53 12.81
C TRP A 329 -12.80 27.16 12.33
N SER A 330 -13.57 26.10 12.57
CA SER A 330 -13.17 24.74 12.19
C SER A 330 -13.16 24.57 10.67
N LYS A 331 -14.07 25.23 9.96
CA LYS A 331 -14.19 25.16 8.49
C LYS A 331 -12.97 25.71 7.75
N PRO A 332 -12.56 26.98 7.93
CA PRO A 332 -11.42 27.54 7.21
C PRO A 332 -10.10 26.84 7.51
N ILE A 333 -9.88 26.40 8.76
CA ILE A 333 -8.66 25.68 9.11
C ILE A 333 -8.65 24.27 8.50
N ARG A 334 -9.78 23.53 8.54
CA ARG A 334 -9.87 22.20 7.90
C ARG A 334 -9.72 22.32 6.38
N ALA A 335 -10.26 23.37 5.77
CA ALA A 335 -10.08 23.67 4.35
C ALA A 335 -8.60 23.92 4.01
N LEU A 336 -7.90 24.77 4.78
CA LEU A 336 -6.47 25.00 4.61
C LEU A 336 -5.65 23.71 4.77
N LEU A 337 -5.95 22.89 5.77
CA LEU A 337 -5.28 21.60 5.99
C LEU A 337 -5.60 20.53 4.92
N SER A 338 -6.63 20.77 4.12
CA SER A 338 -7.09 19.89 3.05
C SER A 338 -6.59 20.33 1.66
N LEU A 339 -6.01 21.53 1.51
CA LEU A 339 -5.48 22.04 0.25
C LEU A 339 -4.32 21.18 -0.31
N ARG A 340 -4.30 21.01 -1.63
CA ARG A 340 -3.44 20.04 -2.32
C ARG A 340 -2.46 20.71 -3.26
N LYS A 341 -1.18 20.38 -3.14
CA LYS A 341 -0.13 20.78 -4.09
C LYS A 341 -0.43 20.41 -5.56
N ALA A 342 -1.15 19.30 -5.77
CA ALA A 342 -1.44 18.75 -7.09
C ALA A 342 -2.65 19.39 -7.81
N ILE A 343 -3.58 19.96 -7.05
CA ILE A 343 -4.89 20.41 -7.55
C ILE A 343 -5.04 21.91 -7.38
N ASP A 344 -4.67 22.41 -6.20
CA ASP A 344 -4.77 23.82 -5.80
C ASP A 344 -3.35 24.34 -5.50
N TRP A 345 -3.05 24.61 -4.23
CA TRP A 345 -1.71 24.83 -3.69
C TRP A 345 -1.57 24.08 -2.37
N GLU A 346 -0.35 23.93 -1.85
CA GLU A 346 -0.15 23.19 -0.60
C GLU A 346 -0.45 24.07 0.63
N GLY A 347 -1.46 23.67 1.39
CA GLY A 347 -1.93 24.36 2.60
C GLY A 347 -0.89 24.47 3.72
N PHE A 348 -0.03 23.47 3.82
CA PHE A 348 0.89 23.29 4.93
C PHE A 348 2.21 22.62 4.51
N SER A 349 3.22 22.68 5.37
CA SER A 349 4.46 21.90 5.24
C SER A 349 4.80 21.21 6.55
N ILE A 350 5.38 20.01 6.46
CA ILE A 350 5.96 19.29 7.59
C ILE A 350 7.47 19.51 7.58
N ILE A 351 8.00 20.24 8.56
CA ILE A 351 9.43 20.60 8.62
C ILE A 351 10.31 19.35 8.70
N LYS A 352 9.92 18.35 9.48
CA LYS A 352 10.68 17.09 9.61
C LYS A 352 10.83 16.34 8.30
N ASP A 353 9.80 16.33 7.44
CA ASP A 353 9.85 15.67 6.13
C ASP A 353 10.92 16.33 5.25
N GLU A 354 10.98 17.68 5.24
CA GLU A 354 12.01 18.43 4.50
C GLU A 354 13.42 18.16 5.01
N LEU A 355 13.60 18.01 6.32
CA LEU A 355 14.89 17.66 6.92
C LEU A 355 15.33 16.26 6.52
N ILE A 356 14.43 15.28 6.57
CA ILE A 356 14.71 13.88 6.23
C ILE A 356 15.05 13.73 4.74
N GLU A 357 14.36 14.46 3.88
CA GLU A 357 14.56 14.39 2.43
C GLU A 357 15.83 15.11 1.99
N ARG A 358 16.09 16.32 2.51
CA ARG A 358 17.15 17.22 2.01
C ARG A 358 18.44 17.16 2.80
N HIS A 359 18.36 16.95 4.11
CA HIS A 359 19.49 17.10 5.00
C HIS A 359 20.00 15.74 5.46
N ALA A 360 21.30 15.51 5.27
CA ALA A 360 21.99 14.36 5.81
C ALA A 360 22.40 14.67 7.26
N LEU A 361 21.43 14.67 8.18
CA LEU A 361 21.69 14.89 9.61
C LEU A 361 22.27 13.62 10.26
N PRO A 362 23.23 13.72 11.20
CA PRO A 362 23.82 12.54 11.83
C PRO A 362 22.83 11.63 12.58
N PHE A 363 21.71 12.17 13.05
CA PHE A 363 20.65 11.44 13.76
C PHE A 363 19.30 11.51 13.03
N ALA A 364 19.31 11.25 11.72
CA ALA A 364 18.14 11.43 10.86
C ALA A 364 16.87 10.65 11.28
N GLN A 365 16.97 9.64 12.14
CA GLN A 365 15.82 8.85 12.61
C GLN A 365 15.38 9.31 14.01
N GLY A 366 14.13 9.77 14.13
CA GLY A 366 13.59 10.31 15.39
C GLY A 366 14.15 11.70 15.75
N LEU A 367 14.21 12.58 14.75
CA LEU A 367 14.61 13.97 14.86
C LEU A 367 13.66 14.73 15.80
N GLY A 368 13.95 14.76 17.10
CA GLY A 368 13.24 15.63 18.04
C GLY A 368 13.53 17.10 17.73
N ILE A 369 12.55 17.98 17.96
CA ILE A 369 12.68 19.40 17.62
C ILE A 369 13.82 20.10 18.35
N ILE A 370 14.08 19.73 19.60
CA ILE A 370 15.14 20.30 20.44
C ILE A 370 16.55 20.10 19.84
N PRO A 371 17.04 18.87 19.64
CA PRO A 371 18.39 18.65 19.09
C PRO A 371 18.53 19.14 17.64
N VAL A 372 17.43 19.19 16.88
CA VAL A 372 17.45 19.71 15.52
C VAL A 372 17.56 21.24 15.51
N SER A 373 16.69 21.95 16.23
CA SER A 373 16.68 23.42 16.22
C SER A 373 18.04 24.00 16.62
N ILE A 374 18.70 23.33 17.56
CA ILE A 374 20.06 23.61 18.00
C ILE A 374 21.10 23.54 16.86
N GLN A 375 21.06 22.51 16.01
CA GLN A 375 21.96 22.39 14.84
C GLN A 375 21.70 23.49 13.79
N PHE A 376 20.49 24.04 13.79
CA PHE A 376 20.08 25.21 13.01
C PHE A 376 20.33 26.53 13.76
N GLY A 377 21.02 26.50 14.90
CA GLY A 377 21.49 27.67 15.64
C GLY A 377 20.43 28.31 16.55
N TYR A 378 19.33 27.62 16.87
CA TYR A 378 18.36 28.08 17.86
C TYR A 378 18.93 27.95 19.28
N ARG A 379 18.78 29.01 20.09
CA ARG A 379 19.16 29.03 21.50
C ARG A 379 17.91 29.07 22.36
N TRP A 380 17.71 28.03 23.15
CA TRP A 380 16.61 27.93 24.08
C TRP A 380 16.83 28.85 25.30
N LYS A 381 15.76 29.45 25.83
CA LYS A 381 15.77 30.29 27.04
C LYS A 381 15.43 29.43 28.26
N GLU A 382 16.03 29.76 29.40
CA GLU A 382 15.74 29.08 30.66
C GLU A 382 14.47 29.60 31.34
N ASN A 383 13.63 28.66 31.82
CA ASN A 383 12.62 28.90 32.85
C ASN A 383 12.54 27.67 33.80
N GLU A 384 11.90 27.79 34.98
CA GLU A 384 11.94 26.73 36.02
C GLU A 384 11.29 25.42 35.55
N SER A 385 10.15 25.51 34.86
CA SER A 385 9.45 24.32 34.33
C SER A 385 10.23 23.65 33.19
N PHE A 386 11.04 24.43 32.47
CA PHE A 386 11.87 23.97 31.34
C PHE A 386 13.15 23.25 31.80
N LYS A 387 13.68 23.58 32.99
CA LYS A 387 14.83 22.87 33.58
C LYS A 387 14.54 21.39 33.83
N GLU A 388 13.34 21.04 34.31
CA GLU A 388 12.95 19.63 34.56
C GLU A 388 12.96 18.78 33.28
N ILE A 389 12.68 19.38 32.11
CA ILE A 389 12.68 18.69 30.80
C ILE A 389 14.11 18.49 30.30
N PHE A 390 14.98 19.49 30.44
CA PHE A 390 16.40 19.40 30.01
C PHE A 390 17.30 18.60 30.93
N GLU A 391 16.89 18.40 32.18
CA GLU A 391 17.53 17.47 33.09
C GLU A 391 17.58 16.01 32.55
N ILE A 392 16.88 15.68 31.47
CA ILE A 392 16.83 14.33 30.86
C ILE A 392 17.64 14.26 29.54
N LEU A 393 18.60 15.17 29.33
CA LEU A 393 19.54 15.12 28.21
C LEU A 393 20.85 14.39 28.59
N ALA A 394 21.46 13.73 27.61
CA ALA A 394 22.76 13.06 27.70
C ALA A 394 23.84 13.76 26.87
N ARG A 395 25.11 13.64 27.30
CA ARG A 395 26.29 14.22 26.63
C ARG A 395 27.07 13.11 25.96
N LYS A 396 27.73 13.39 24.84
CA LYS A 396 28.74 12.48 24.32
C LYS A 396 30.13 12.83 24.85
N GLU A 397 30.84 11.83 25.35
CA GLU A 397 32.23 11.90 25.79
C GLU A 397 33.04 10.88 24.97
N GLY A 398 33.75 11.34 23.94
CA GLY A 398 34.39 10.45 22.97
C GLY A 398 33.37 9.68 22.14
N GLU A 399 33.42 8.34 22.15
CA GLU A 399 32.45 7.45 21.48
C GLU A 399 31.32 6.99 22.41
N ARG A 400 31.30 7.44 23.67
CA ARG A 400 30.34 7.01 24.70
C ARG A 400 29.27 8.05 24.98
N LEU A 401 28.08 7.58 25.33
CA LEU A 401 26.98 8.41 25.82
C LEU A 401 27.01 8.48 27.36
N ASN A 402 27.18 9.68 27.92
CA ASN A 402 27.08 9.97 29.34
C ASN A 402 25.65 10.41 29.68
N LEU A 403 24.95 9.57 30.44
CA LEU A 403 23.55 9.77 30.85
C LEU A 403 23.36 10.73 32.06
N LYS A 404 24.40 11.44 32.50
CA LYS A 404 24.26 12.44 33.55
C LYS A 404 23.39 13.61 33.06
N LYS A 405 22.41 14.00 33.87
CA LYS A 405 21.57 15.19 33.65
C LYS A 405 22.43 16.39 33.25
N LEU A 406 22.14 17.04 32.13
CA LEU A 406 22.87 18.24 31.67
C LEU A 406 22.07 19.52 31.91
N TYR A 407 22.77 20.55 32.38
CA TYR A 407 22.24 21.90 32.56
C TYR A 407 22.49 22.82 31.34
N SER A 408 22.97 22.33 30.19
CA SER A 408 23.75 23.17 29.26
C SER A 408 23.26 23.30 27.82
N VAL A 409 21.94 23.35 27.57
CA VAL A 409 21.41 23.72 26.24
C VAL A 409 21.38 25.24 26.01
N THR A 410 21.47 26.00 27.10
CA THR A 410 21.34 27.47 27.20
C THR A 410 22.69 28.17 27.34
N GLU A 411 23.68 27.52 27.97
CA GLU A 411 24.98 28.13 28.35
C GLU A 411 26.19 27.67 27.51
N HIS A 412 26.15 26.50 26.88
CA HIS A 412 27.28 25.95 26.09
C HIS A 412 26.97 26.00 24.59
N ASP A 413 27.99 26.04 23.72
CA ASP A 413 27.82 26.00 22.26
C ASP A 413 27.66 24.54 21.76
N PRO A 414 26.43 24.10 21.47
CA PRO A 414 26.16 22.72 21.06
C PRO A 414 26.69 22.40 19.66
N ILE A 415 27.11 23.40 18.89
CA ILE A 415 27.82 23.18 17.61
C ILE A 415 29.24 22.63 17.88
N ARG A 416 29.80 22.92 19.07
CA ARG A 416 31.12 22.45 19.50
C ARG A 416 31.06 21.21 20.39
N GLU A 417 29.95 21.00 21.10
CA GLU A 417 29.75 19.86 22.01
C GLU A 417 28.45 19.11 21.68
N PRO A 418 28.50 17.87 21.17
CA PRO A 418 27.30 17.17 20.71
C PRO A 418 26.45 16.66 21.89
N TYR A 419 25.19 17.12 21.95
CA TYR A 419 24.16 16.71 22.91
C TYR A 419 23.21 15.67 22.31
N TYR A 420 22.73 14.76 23.15
CA TYR A 420 21.82 13.68 22.77
C TYR A 420 20.62 13.67 23.71
N PRO A 421 19.38 13.70 23.23
CA PRO A 421 18.24 13.49 24.10
C PRO A 421 18.26 12.04 24.64
N ALA A 422 18.24 11.88 25.97
CA ALA A 422 17.95 10.58 26.62
C ALA A 422 16.45 10.40 26.88
N LEU A 423 15.64 11.36 26.42
CA LEU A 423 14.19 11.34 26.49
C LEU A 423 13.62 10.32 25.52
N ASN A 424 12.57 9.67 26.01
CA ASN A 424 11.56 9.01 25.21
C ASN A 424 11.11 9.97 24.10
N ARG A 425 11.50 9.70 22.84
CA ARG A 425 11.09 10.52 21.67
C ARG A 425 9.72 10.03 21.19
N ASP A 426 8.79 9.88 22.11
CA ASP A 426 7.36 9.74 21.83
C ASP A 426 7.00 10.98 20.97
N ASP A 427 6.82 10.76 19.67
CA ASP A 427 6.19 11.67 18.71
C ASP A 427 6.89 13.01 18.39
N ASP A 428 8.19 13.14 18.70
CA ASP A 428 8.99 14.37 18.53
C ASP A 428 8.44 15.60 19.29
N GLU A 429 7.61 15.37 20.31
CA GLU A 429 6.96 16.38 21.16
C GLU A 429 7.76 16.69 22.44
N ILE A 430 7.28 17.70 23.18
CA ILE A 430 7.64 17.91 24.58
C ILE A 430 7.15 16.71 25.40
N PRO A 431 7.97 16.13 26.30
CA PRO A 431 7.55 15.02 27.14
C PRO A 431 6.26 15.32 27.93
N PHE A 432 5.22 14.50 27.73
CA PHE A 432 3.90 14.71 28.34
C PHE A 432 3.95 14.77 29.88
N THR A 433 4.73 13.90 30.53
CA THR A 433 4.71 13.79 32.01
C THR A 433 5.24 15.06 32.71
N PRO A 434 6.43 15.61 32.36
CA PRO A 434 6.87 16.91 32.84
C PRO A 434 5.91 18.05 32.47
N PHE A 435 5.40 18.07 31.23
CA PHE A 435 4.45 19.08 30.77
C PHE A 435 3.17 19.08 31.64
N TRP A 436 2.58 17.90 31.82
CA TRP A 436 1.36 17.70 32.61
C TRP A 436 1.57 18.08 34.08
N LYS A 437 2.69 17.68 34.68
CA LYS A 437 3.03 18.05 36.05
C LYS A 437 3.14 19.57 36.20
N ALA A 438 3.87 20.24 35.31
CA ALA A 438 4.02 21.69 35.34
C ALA A 438 2.67 22.41 35.15
N LEU A 439 1.82 21.92 34.25
CA LEU A 439 0.48 22.44 34.03
C LEU A 439 -0.41 22.28 35.27
N VAL A 440 -0.46 21.07 35.85
CA VAL A 440 -1.23 20.78 37.07
C VAL A 440 -0.75 21.64 38.24
N GLU A 441 0.56 21.72 38.48
CA GLU A 441 1.11 22.56 39.54
C GLU A 441 0.89 24.05 39.28
N GLY A 442 0.90 24.48 38.03
CA GLY A 442 0.59 25.85 37.64
C GLY A 442 -0.84 26.25 37.97
N ILE A 443 -1.79 25.38 37.65
CA ILE A 443 -3.22 25.60 37.91
C ILE A 443 -3.54 25.50 39.41
N THR A 444 -2.92 24.56 40.13
CA THR A 444 -3.30 24.25 41.52
C THR A 444 -2.44 24.92 42.60
N LYS A 445 -1.21 25.35 42.29
CA LYS A 445 -0.23 25.81 43.30
C LYS A 445 0.43 27.15 42.97
N ASP A 446 1.00 27.31 41.77
CA ASP A 446 1.79 28.50 41.42
C ASP A 446 1.50 29.00 39.99
N PRO A 447 0.70 30.07 39.83
CA PRO A 447 0.37 30.62 38.53
C PRO A 447 1.56 31.03 37.66
N ARG A 448 2.76 31.27 38.25
CA ARG A 448 3.98 31.57 37.48
C ARG A 448 4.40 30.40 36.60
N LYS A 449 4.15 29.15 37.03
CA LYS A 449 4.43 27.95 36.22
C LYS A 449 3.55 27.87 34.96
N ILE A 450 2.36 28.45 34.96
CA ILE A 450 1.54 28.55 33.73
C ILE A 450 2.25 29.43 32.70
N ASN A 451 2.86 30.54 33.13
CA ASN A 451 3.62 31.40 32.23
C ASN A 451 4.87 30.69 31.71
N ASP A 452 5.55 29.89 32.51
CA ASP A 452 6.67 29.04 32.08
C ASP A 452 6.25 28.01 31.01
N VAL A 453 5.10 27.35 31.20
CA VAL A 453 4.55 26.39 30.22
C VAL A 453 4.16 27.11 28.92
N LYS A 454 3.59 28.31 29.01
CA LYS A 454 3.28 29.13 27.83
C LYS A 454 4.55 29.58 27.09
N ASP A 455 5.56 30.06 27.81
CA ASP A 455 6.86 30.43 27.24
C ASP A 455 7.51 29.23 26.55
N MET A 456 7.42 28.03 27.14
CA MET A 456 7.92 26.80 26.51
C MET A 456 7.23 26.52 25.17
N LEU A 457 5.89 26.54 25.11
CA LEU A 457 5.16 26.32 23.85
C LEU A 457 5.52 27.39 22.81
N GLU A 458 5.67 28.65 23.22
CA GLU A 458 6.13 29.73 22.35
C GLU A 458 7.55 29.48 21.80
N GLN A 459 8.48 29.04 22.64
CA GLN A 459 9.85 28.73 22.22
C GLN A 459 9.87 27.63 21.15
N VAL A 460 8.98 26.64 21.22
CA VAL A 460 8.90 25.57 20.20
C VAL A 460 8.53 26.11 18.82
N VAL A 461 7.48 26.93 18.70
CA VAL A 461 7.10 27.49 17.39
C VAL A 461 8.14 28.48 16.84
N ARG A 462 8.89 29.16 17.72
CA ARG A 462 10.05 29.98 17.33
C ARG A 462 11.22 29.12 16.85
N ALA A 463 11.46 27.97 17.47
CA ALA A 463 12.46 27.00 17.02
C ALA A 463 12.10 26.45 15.63
N MET A 464 10.82 26.16 15.37
CA MET A 464 10.32 25.76 14.05
C MET A 464 10.60 26.83 12.99
N ALA A 465 10.28 28.09 13.28
CA ALA A 465 10.54 29.19 12.36
C ALA A 465 12.04 29.37 12.08
N LYS A 466 12.88 29.25 13.10
CA LYS A 466 14.34 29.32 12.92
C LYS A 466 14.87 28.23 12.00
N ILE A 467 14.36 26.99 12.12
CA ILE A 467 14.74 25.91 11.22
C ILE A 467 14.36 26.25 9.77
N GLU A 468 13.13 26.73 9.53
CA GLU A 468 12.63 27.07 8.19
C GLU A 468 13.42 28.21 7.53
N GLU A 469 13.77 29.24 8.28
CA GLU A 469 14.55 30.41 7.81
C GLU A 469 15.97 30.04 7.36
N GLU A 470 16.56 29.06 8.02
CA GLU A 470 17.92 28.59 7.74
C GLU A 470 17.98 27.63 6.54
N ILE A 471 16.83 27.21 5.99
CA ILE A 471 16.76 26.47 4.73
C ILE A 471 16.88 27.48 3.57
N PRO A 472 17.97 27.43 2.76
CA PRO A 472 18.23 28.50 1.79
C PRO A 472 17.15 28.62 0.71
N GLU A 473 16.75 29.85 0.38
CA GLU A 473 15.67 30.14 -0.58
C GLU A 473 15.95 29.64 -1.99
N ARG A 474 17.20 29.70 -2.46
CA ARG A 474 17.61 29.21 -3.80
C ARG A 474 17.33 27.72 -4.04
N TYR A 475 17.00 26.98 -2.99
CA TYR A 475 16.71 25.54 -3.04
C TYR A 475 15.23 25.22 -2.81
N LYS A 476 14.35 26.22 -2.68
CA LYS A 476 12.90 26.04 -2.55
C LYS A 476 12.30 26.07 -3.96
N GLU A 477 11.87 24.92 -4.50
CA GLU A 477 10.98 24.95 -5.68
C GLU A 477 9.61 25.45 -5.23
N PHE A 478 9.07 26.41 -5.98
CA PHE A 478 8.07 27.32 -5.50
C PHE A 478 6.66 26.94 -5.95
N THR A 479 5.79 26.61 -4.98
CA THR A 479 4.35 26.50 -5.25
C THR A 479 3.76 27.91 -5.24
N LYS A 480 3.25 28.35 -6.39
CA LYS A 480 2.56 29.64 -6.49
C LYS A 480 1.23 29.52 -5.75
N LYS A 481 1.04 30.34 -4.71
CA LYS A 481 -0.19 30.38 -3.92
C LYS A 481 -1.18 31.38 -4.51
N GLU A 482 -2.46 31.09 -4.30
CA GLU A 482 -3.54 32.01 -4.57
C GLU A 482 -3.94 32.72 -3.27
N GLY A 483 -4.28 34.01 -3.40
CA GLY A 483 -4.68 34.84 -2.28
C GLY A 483 -6.14 34.59 -1.90
N ILE A 484 -6.40 34.38 -0.61
CA ILE A 484 -7.76 34.33 -0.08
C ILE A 484 -8.18 35.76 0.27
N PRO A 485 -9.30 36.29 -0.26
CA PRO A 485 -9.77 37.62 0.10
C PRO A 485 -9.93 37.75 1.62
N LYS A 486 -9.38 38.81 2.21
CA LYS A 486 -9.34 39.03 3.66
C LYS A 486 -10.74 39.03 4.31
N LYS A 487 -11.76 39.44 3.56
CA LYS A 487 -13.18 39.41 3.96
C LYS A 487 -13.77 37.99 4.00
N GLU A 488 -13.27 37.09 3.17
CA GLU A 488 -13.79 35.73 2.99
C GLU A 488 -12.98 34.68 3.78
N PHE A 489 -11.87 35.06 4.41
CA PHE A 489 -11.00 34.14 5.13
C PHE A 489 -11.69 33.36 6.26
N GLU A 490 -12.65 33.97 6.96
CA GLU A 490 -13.42 33.30 8.03
C GLU A 490 -14.49 32.34 7.50
N SER A 491 -14.92 32.54 6.26
CA SER A 491 -15.90 31.69 5.56
C SER A 491 -15.26 30.78 4.52
N PHE A 492 -13.92 30.75 4.43
CA PHE A 492 -13.19 29.93 3.49
C PHE A 492 -13.52 28.46 3.73
N ASP A 493 -13.93 27.74 2.69
CA ASP A 493 -14.18 26.31 2.73
C ASP A 493 -13.83 25.73 1.36
N LEU A 494 -13.53 24.43 1.34
CA LEU A 494 -13.50 23.67 0.10
C LEU A 494 -14.92 23.15 -0.12
N GLU A 495 -15.51 23.44 -1.28
CA GLU A 495 -16.86 22.98 -1.65
C GLU A 495 -17.00 21.46 -1.43
N ASP A 496 -18.14 21.03 -0.89
CA ASP A 496 -18.49 19.62 -0.83
C ASP A 496 -18.71 19.15 -2.29
N GLY A 497 -17.78 18.32 -2.78
CA GLY A 497 -17.87 17.76 -4.13
C GLY A 497 -18.87 16.62 -4.17
N ASP A 498 -19.65 16.53 -5.24
CA ASP A 498 -20.35 15.29 -5.55
C ASP A 498 -19.36 14.13 -5.76
N LEU A 499 -19.88 12.89 -5.80
CA LEU A 499 -19.06 11.70 -5.98
C LEU A 499 -18.12 11.81 -7.20
N ALA A 500 -18.59 12.36 -8.32
CA ALA A 500 -17.79 12.56 -9.54
C ALA A 500 -16.57 13.47 -9.28
N ARG A 501 -16.76 14.61 -8.63
CA ARG A 501 -15.66 15.54 -8.31
C ARG A 501 -14.64 14.91 -7.37
N VAL A 502 -15.09 14.11 -6.40
CA VAL A 502 -14.18 13.38 -5.50
C VAL A 502 -13.41 12.28 -6.23
N LEU A 503 -14.03 11.60 -7.20
CA LEU A 503 -13.34 10.62 -8.03
C LEU A 503 -12.30 11.26 -8.97
N ILE A 504 -12.58 12.46 -9.48
CA ILE A 504 -11.60 13.27 -10.24
C ILE A 504 -10.42 13.66 -9.34
N GLU A 505 -10.70 14.11 -8.12
CA GLU A 505 -9.67 14.38 -7.12
C GLU A 505 -8.80 13.15 -6.85
N TYR A 506 -9.44 11.99 -6.67
CA TYR A 506 -8.73 10.72 -6.47
C TYR A 506 -7.76 10.41 -7.60
N LEU A 507 -8.21 10.54 -8.86
CA LEU A 507 -7.34 10.33 -10.02
C LEU A 507 -6.14 11.28 -10.00
N LEU A 508 -6.36 12.57 -9.69
CA LEU A 508 -5.29 13.57 -9.65
C LEU A 508 -4.28 13.26 -8.55
N LEU A 509 -4.72 12.93 -7.34
CA LEU A 509 -3.85 12.58 -6.22
C LEU A 509 -3.05 11.30 -6.49
N GLU A 510 -3.69 10.26 -7.04
CA GLU A 510 -3.04 9.01 -7.42
C GLU A 510 -1.97 9.25 -8.50
N PHE A 511 -2.31 10.00 -9.55
CA PHE A 511 -1.38 10.37 -10.62
C PHE A 511 -0.18 11.17 -10.10
N HIS A 512 -0.42 12.18 -9.25
CA HIS A 512 0.66 13.00 -8.70
C HIS A 512 1.53 12.23 -7.71
N SER A 513 0.97 11.28 -6.96
CA SER A 513 1.74 10.39 -6.06
C SER A 513 2.65 9.46 -6.86
N ARG A 514 2.12 8.85 -7.92
CA ARG A 514 2.90 8.06 -8.87
C ARG A 514 3.96 8.89 -9.57
N LYS A 515 3.62 10.09 -10.04
CA LYS A 515 4.56 11.04 -10.63
C LYS A 515 5.70 11.35 -9.66
N GLY A 516 5.41 11.70 -8.41
CA GLY A 516 6.43 11.97 -7.40
C GLY A 516 7.33 10.76 -7.10
N GLN A 517 6.75 9.55 -7.05
CA GLN A 517 7.51 8.31 -6.88
C GLN A 517 8.46 8.04 -8.07
N LEU A 518 7.96 8.21 -9.31
CA LEU A 518 8.75 8.03 -10.52
C LEU A 518 9.80 9.13 -10.71
N GLU A 519 9.49 10.40 -10.43
CA GLU A 519 10.47 11.49 -10.48
C GLU A 519 11.61 11.26 -9.48
N ARG A 520 11.32 10.80 -8.26
CA ARG A 520 12.37 10.36 -7.30
C ARG A 520 13.19 9.20 -7.84
N TYR A 521 12.54 8.25 -8.50
CA TYR A 521 13.22 7.11 -9.12
C TYR A 521 14.14 7.56 -10.27
N TYR A 522 13.69 8.44 -11.17
CA TYR A 522 14.49 8.96 -12.29
C TYR A 522 15.76 9.70 -11.85
N ARG A 523 15.75 10.29 -10.65
CA ARG A 523 16.89 10.99 -10.06
C ARG A 523 17.94 10.03 -9.47
N ILE A 524 17.66 8.74 -9.40
CA ILE A 524 18.66 7.72 -9.10
C ILE A 524 19.61 7.62 -10.31
N PRO A 525 20.94 7.56 -10.10
CA PRO A 525 21.91 7.38 -11.17
C PRO A 525 21.51 6.24 -12.12
N GLU A 526 21.64 6.47 -13.43
CA GLU A 526 21.23 5.52 -14.47
C GLU A 526 21.94 4.16 -14.37
N GLU A 527 23.17 4.12 -13.86
CA GLU A 527 23.88 2.88 -13.59
C GLU A 527 23.14 2.01 -12.57
N ILE A 528 22.70 2.61 -11.46
CA ILE A 528 21.91 1.95 -10.42
C ILE A 528 20.53 1.57 -10.96
N ARG A 529 19.91 2.43 -11.78
CA ARG A 529 18.61 2.12 -12.42
C ARG A 529 18.69 0.97 -13.40
N ALA A 530 19.79 0.82 -14.14
CA ALA A 530 20.00 -0.29 -15.07
C ALA A 530 20.14 -1.65 -14.35
N TYR A 531 20.63 -1.63 -13.10
CA TYR A 531 20.65 -2.79 -12.22
C TYR A 531 19.37 -2.96 -11.40
N SER A 532 18.46 -1.99 -11.47
CA SER A 532 17.12 -2.13 -10.96
C SER A 532 16.24 -2.87 -11.97
N GLU A 533 15.12 -3.42 -11.49
CA GLU A 533 14.20 -4.15 -12.36
C GLU A 533 13.41 -3.21 -13.30
N LYS A 534 13.35 -1.89 -13.04
CA LYS A 534 12.36 -1.01 -13.68
C LYS A 534 12.85 -0.35 -14.97
N SER A 535 14.16 -0.24 -15.18
CA SER A 535 14.73 0.45 -16.35
C SER A 535 15.66 -0.47 -17.13
N ALA A 536 15.85 -0.19 -18.41
CA ALA A 536 16.77 -0.94 -19.25
C ALA A 536 17.60 0.00 -20.14
N ILE A 537 18.92 -0.22 -20.18
CA ILE A 537 19.78 0.43 -21.17
C ILE A 537 19.81 -0.47 -22.41
N VAL A 538 19.53 0.10 -23.57
CA VAL A 538 19.43 -0.62 -24.84
C VAL A 538 20.45 -0.05 -25.82
N ARG A 539 21.29 -0.94 -26.35
CA ARG A 539 22.15 -0.64 -27.50
C ARG A 539 21.36 -0.82 -28.78
N ILE A 540 21.33 0.20 -29.62
CA ILE A 540 20.50 0.21 -30.83
C ILE A 540 21.15 -0.61 -31.95
N GLU A 541 20.37 -1.52 -32.54
CA GLU A 541 20.81 -2.39 -33.66
C GLU A 541 20.11 -2.05 -34.97
N SER A 542 18.85 -1.58 -34.94
CA SER A 542 18.18 -1.04 -36.13
C SER A 542 17.17 0.06 -35.78
N ILE A 543 16.96 0.98 -36.73
CA ILE A 543 15.93 2.03 -36.67
C ILE A 543 15.18 2.02 -38.00
N GLU A 544 13.88 1.77 -37.95
CA GLU A 544 13.01 1.59 -39.12
C GLU A 544 11.84 2.57 -39.06
N ARG A 545 11.61 3.33 -40.15
CA ARG A 545 10.42 4.15 -40.31
C ARG A 545 9.38 3.41 -41.14
N LYS A 546 8.22 3.12 -40.55
CA LYS A 546 7.09 2.48 -41.24
C LYS A 546 6.41 3.44 -42.21
N THR A 547 5.65 2.89 -43.17
CA THR A 547 4.89 3.63 -44.19
C THR A 547 3.83 4.57 -43.60
N ASN A 548 3.29 4.24 -42.43
CA ASN A 548 2.36 5.08 -41.66
C ASN A 548 3.06 6.21 -40.87
N GLY A 549 4.40 6.33 -40.98
CA GLY A 549 5.20 7.37 -40.33
C GLY A 549 5.72 7.01 -38.93
N GLU A 550 5.35 5.84 -38.38
CA GLU A 550 5.82 5.35 -37.08
C GLU A 550 7.31 4.97 -37.10
N CYS A 551 7.96 5.09 -35.95
CA CYS A 551 9.38 4.74 -35.78
C CYS A 551 9.50 3.51 -34.88
N VAL A 552 10.17 2.48 -35.38
CA VAL A 552 10.49 1.26 -34.63
C VAL A 552 11.99 1.20 -34.38
N ILE A 553 12.36 0.94 -33.14
CA ILE A 553 13.75 0.74 -32.71
C ILE A 553 13.89 -0.72 -32.29
N LYS A 554 14.89 -1.40 -32.85
CA LYS A 554 15.30 -2.75 -32.43
C LYS A 554 16.67 -2.66 -31.78
N GLY A 555 16.84 -3.35 -30.67
CA GLY A 555 18.10 -3.33 -29.96
C GLY A 555 18.26 -4.48 -28.99
N LYS A 556 19.36 -4.42 -28.24
CA LYS A 556 19.70 -5.40 -27.21
C LYS A 556 19.98 -4.69 -25.89
N ILE A 557 19.43 -5.21 -24.80
CA ILE A 557 19.69 -4.72 -23.45
C ILE A 557 21.16 -4.94 -23.12
N VAL A 558 21.77 -3.97 -22.43
CA VAL A 558 23.14 -4.00 -21.92
C VAL A 558 23.17 -3.55 -20.46
N LEU A 559 24.22 -3.95 -19.74
CA LEU A 559 24.42 -3.60 -18.33
C LEU A 559 25.69 -2.77 -18.16
N PRO A 560 25.72 -1.75 -17.29
CA PRO A 560 26.94 -0.99 -16.98
C PRO A 560 28.05 -1.88 -16.42
N SER A 561 29.31 -1.54 -16.66
CA SER A 561 30.49 -2.20 -16.08
C SER A 561 31.65 -1.23 -16.00
N ASP A 562 32.74 -1.59 -15.31
CA ASP A 562 33.94 -0.75 -15.17
C ASP A 562 34.50 -0.29 -16.54
N ASP A 563 34.46 -1.16 -17.56
CA ASP A 563 34.91 -0.88 -18.93
C ASP A 563 33.80 -0.35 -19.86
N GLY A 564 32.67 0.14 -19.31
CA GLY A 564 31.55 0.70 -20.07
C GLY A 564 30.27 -0.15 -20.00
N PHE A 565 30.05 -1.03 -20.99
CA PHE A 565 28.84 -1.86 -21.06
C PHE A 565 29.16 -3.32 -21.38
N LYS A 566 28.52 -4.23 -20.63
CA LYS A 566 28.51 -5.67 -20.90
C LYS A 566 27.15 -6.15 -21.42
N GLY A 567 27.12 -7.37 -21.96
CA GLY A 567 25.90 -8.00 -22.45
C GLY A 567 24.88 -8.26 -21.32
N TYR A 568 23.60 -8.16 -21.63
CA TYR A 568 22.53 -8.53 -20.70
C TYR A 568 22.60 -10.01 -20.30
N SER A 569 22.45 -10.26 -19.00
CA SER A 569 22.30 -11.59 -18.42
C SER A 569 21.06 -11.63 -17.53
N PRO A 570 20.09 -12.54 -17.79
CA PRO A 570 18.92 -12.70 -16.94
C PRO A 570 19.23 -13.21 -15.52
N GLU A 571 20.45 -13.73 -15.31
CA GLU A 571 20.95 -14.12 -13.97
C GLU A 571 21.32 -12.89 -13.15
N GLU A 572 21.77 -11.81 -13.80
CA GLU A 572 22.16 -10.58 -13.12
C GLU A 572 20.96 -9.65 -12.89
N VAL A 573 20.18 -9.38 -13.93
CA VAL A 573 19.02 -8.49 -13.89
C VAL A 573 17.94 -9.08 -14.78
N LEU A 574 16.71 -9.15 -14.27
CA LEU A 574 15.53 -9.44 -15.09
C LEU A 574 14.70 -8.16 -15.13
N VAL A 575 14.61 -7.57 -16.32
CA VAL A 575 13.89 -6.31 -16.52
C VAL A 575 12.38 -6.55 -16.40
N ASP A 576 11.71 -5.73 -15.60
CA ASP A 576 10.26 -5.67 -15.39
C ASP A 576 9.59 -4.72 -16.40
N ILE A 577 9.98 -4.88 -17.66
CA ILE A 577 9.35 -4.23 -18.80
C ILE A 577 8.85 -5.38 -19.67
N ASP A 578 7.55 -5.40 -19.94
CA ASP A 578 6.92 -6.40 -20.79
C ASP A 578 6.35 -5.77 -22.06
N GLU A 579 5.86 -6.61 -22.96
CA GLU A 579 5.04 -6.18 -24.11
C GLU A 579 3.90 -5.26 -23.65
N ASP A 580 3.56 -4.25 -24.46
CA ASP A 580 2.62 -3.16 -24.17
C ASP A 580 3.02 -2.19 -23.04
N SER A 581 4.20 -2.37 -22.41
CA SER A 581 4.68 -1.42 -21.41
C SER A 581 5.01 -0.07 -22.05
N TRP A 582 4.53 0.99 -21.40
CA TRP A 582 4.81 2.37 -21.79
C TRP A 582 6.11 2.84 -21.14
N VAL A 583 7.04 3.29 -21.96
CA VAL A 583 8.38 3.71 -21.52
C VAL A 583 8.75 5.07 -22.11
N TYR A 584 9.52 5.86 -21.37
CA TYR A 584 10.23 7.00 -21.92
C TYR A 584 11.53 6.54 -22.56
N VAL A 585 11.79 7.04 -23.76
CA VAL A 585 12.97 6.71 -24.57
C VAL A 585 13.93 7.88 -24.52
N THR A 586 14.92 7.80 -23.64
CA THR A 586 15.87 8.90 -23.38
C THR A 586 17.25 8.54 -23.93
N PRO A 587 17.88 9.40 -24.75
CA PRO A 587 19.29 9.23 -25.13
C PRO A 587 20.17 9.20 -23.88
N LEU A 588 21.10 8.26 -23.75
CA LEU A 588 21.93 8.18 -22.55
C LEU A 588 22.87 9.40 -22.41
N SER A 589 23.27 9.98 -23.54
CA SER A 589 24.21 11.11 -23.63
C SER A 589 23.68 12.44 -23.11
N ILE A 590 22.36 12.59 -22.91
CA ILE A 590 21.78 13.84 -22.38
C ILE A 590 21.65 13.86 -20.86
N LEU A 591 21.89 12.73 -20.19
CA LEU A 591 21.82 12.63 -18.73
C LEU A 591 23.14 13.07 -18.07
N GLY A 592 23.06 13.76 -16.92
CA GLY A 592 24.21 14.10 -16.08
C GLY A 592 24.42 15.59 -15.78
N GLY A 593 23.71 16.51 -16.47
CA GLY A 593 23.87 17.97 -16.31
C GLY A 593 22.70 18.73 -15.70
N ASP A 594 21.46 18.26 -15.88
CA ASP A 594 20.22 18.87 -15.34
C ASP A 594 19.41 17.78 -14.62
N ASP A 595 18.32 18.14 -13.94
CA ASP A 595 17.42 17.21 -13.25
C ASP A 595 16.97 16.09 -14.20
N PRO A 596 17.39 14.83 -13.98
CA PRO A 596 17.00 13.70 -14.83
C PRO A 596 15.49 13.58 -14.94
N ALA A 597 14.74 13.91 -13.89
CA ALA A 597 13.28 13.88 -13.94
C ALA A 597 12.71 14.90 -14.94
N LYS A 598 13.33 16.08 -15.09
CA LYS A 598 12.90 17.11 -16.07
C LYS A 598 13.16 16.66 -17.51
N ILE A 599 14.29 15.97 -17.74
CA ILE A 599 14.68 15.44 -19.06
C ILE A 599 13.82 14.23 -19.44
N ILE A 600 13.74 13.24 -18.55
CA ILE A 600 13.09 11.94 -18.81
C ILE A 600 11.59 12.13 -19.07
N LYS A 601 10.89 12.94 -18.26
CA LYS A 601 9.44 13.15 -18.42
C LYS A 601 9.01 13.89 -19.70
N ARG A 602 9.97 14.52 -20.39
CA ARG A 602 9.77 15.14 -21.71
C ARG A 602 10.21 14.23 -22.85
N SER A 603 10.94 13.15 -22.56
CA SER A 603 11.47 12.27 -23.59
C SER A 603 10.33 11.60 -24.37
N PRO A 604 10.53 11.23 -25.64
CA PRO A 604 9.52 10.57 -26.44
C PRO A 604 8.97 9.32 -25.77
N LEU A 605 7.67 9.13 -25.91
CA LEU A 605 6.97 7.99 -25.38
C LEU A 605 7.10 6.81 -26.35
N GLY A 606 7.36 5.62 -25.82
CA GLY A 606 7.46 4.37 -26.55
C GLY A 606 6.60 3.28 -25.92
N VAL A 607 6.21 2.32 -26.75
CA VAL A 607 5.53 1.08 -26.32
C VAL A 607 6.39 -0.09 -26.74
N ILE A 608 6.59 -1.05 -25.84
CA ILE A 608 7.32 -2.29 -26.15
C ILE A 608 6.42 -3.20 -27.00
N GLU A 609 6.82 -3.46 -28.24
CA GLU A 609 6.11 -4.41 -29.12
C GLU A 609 6.57 -5.85 -28.87
N TYR A 610 7.81 -6.04 -28.44
CA TYR A 610 8.39 -7.36 -28.16
C TYR A 610 9.59 -7.24 -27.23
N ILE A 611 9.71 -8.18 -26.28
CA ILE A 611 10.92 -8.33 -25.47
C ILE A 611 11.23 -9.80 -25.23
N ASN A 612 12.49 -10.19 -25.43
CA ASN A 612 12.98 -11.50 -25.05
C ASN A 612 13.82 -11.40 -23.78
N HIS A 613 13.20 -11.79 -22.67
CA HIS A 613 13.80 -11.79 -21.33
C HIS A 613 15.01 -12.71 -21.16
N ARG A 614 15.31 -13.62 -22.11
CA ARG A 614 16.47 -14.52 -22.04
C ARG A 614 17.73 -13.92 -22.65
N ASP A 615 17.60 -13.26 -23.80
CA ASP A 615 18.75 -12.73 -24.55
C ASP A 615 18.79 -11.19 -24.59
N GLY A 616 17.78 -10.53 -24.02
CA GLY A 616 17.69 -9.07 -23.93
C GLY A 616 17.30 -8.38 -25.25
N ARG A 617 16.86 -9.11 -26.28
CA ARG A 617 16.37 -8.49 -27.51
C ARG A 617 15.07 -7.75 -27.27
N ILE A 618 14.95 -6.55 -27.81
CA ILE A 618 13.77 -5.70 -27.64
C ILE A 618 13.39 -5.00 -28.95
N ILE A 619 12.09 -4.88 -29.18
CA ILE A 619 11.50 -4.08 -30.25
C ILE A 619 10.55 -3.11 -29.60
N LEU A 620 10.77 -1.82 -29.83
CA LEU A 620 9.92 -0.76 -29.29
C LEU A 620 9.46 0.18 -30.39
N LYS A 621 8.21 0.64 -30.26
CA LYS A 621 7.59 1.59 -31.18
C LYS A 621 7.43 2.94 -30.48
N LEU A 622 7.94 4.00 -31.10
CA LEU A 622 7.65 5.35 -30.63
C LEU A 622 6.23 5.76 -30.98
N THR A 623 5.57 6.38 -30.01
CA THR A 623 4.18 6.80 -30.11
C THR A 623 4.04 8.26 -29.74
N ASN A 624 3.03 8.91 -30.30
CA ASN A 624 2.73 10.30 -30.01
C ASN A 624 1.37 10.37 -29.31
N VAL A 625 1.39 10.72 -28.03
CA VAL A 625 0.18 10.91 -27.23
C VAL A 625 0.01 12.41 -27.00
N PRO A 626 -1.17 12.99 -27.30
CA PRO A 626 -1.41 14.40 -27.02
C PRO A 626 -1.35 14.67 -25.50
N PRO A 627 -0.82 15.83 -25.09
CA PRO A 627 -0.80 16.21 -23.69
C PRO A 627 -2.23 16.44 -23.17
N GLY A 628 -2.47 16.05 -21.92
CA GLY A 628 -3.75 16.15 -21.22
C GLY A 628 -3.53 16.23 -19.71
N LYS A 629 -4.57 16.02 -18.91
CA LYS A 629 -4.43 16.07 -17.44
C LYS A 629 -3.51 14.97 -16.88
N PHE A 630 -3.53 13.79 -17.50
CA PHE A 630 -2.79 12.59 -17.06
C PHE A 630 -1.73 12.14 -18.09
N THR A 631 -1.52 12.92 -19.14
CA THR A 631 -0.51 12.66 -20.18
C THR A 631 0.35 13.90 -20.37
N LEU A 632 1.67 13.75 -20.30
CA LEU A 632 2.60 14.86 -20.31
C LEU A 632 2.90 15.33 -21.73
N ARG A 633 3.50 16.52 -21.84
CA ARG A 633 3.98 17.04 -23.11
C ARG A 633 5.35 16.44 -23.42
N HIS A 634 5.41 15.68 -24.50
CA HIS A 634 6.62 15.00 -24.96
C HIS A 634 7.30 15.73 -26.11
N SER A 635 8.61 15.55 -26.18
CA SER A 635 9.50 16.00 -27.23
C SER A 635 9.21 15.28 -28.55
N LYS A 636 9.24 16.03 -29.65
CA LYS A 636 9.02 15.44 -30.97
C LYS A 636 10.27 14.68 -31.42
N SER A 637 10.11 13.41 -31.74
CA SER A 637 11.14 12.62 -32.41
C SER A 637 11.01 12.74 -33.93
N LYS A 638 12.13 12.98 -34.64
CA LYS A 638 12.18 12.85 -36.11
C LYS A 638 12.92 11.57 -36.48
N CYS A 639 12.21 10.63 -37.08
CA CYS A 639 12.74 9.32 -37.45
C CYS A 639 13.02 9.22 -38.96
N ARG A 640 14.16 8.64 -39.31
CA ARG A 640 14.51 8.16 -40.65
C ARG A 640 15.15 6.77 -40.50
N ASN A 641 15.24 6.00 -41.59
CA ASN A 641 15.91 4.71 -41.53
C ASN A 641 17.37 4.89 -41.08
N GLY A 642 17.77 4.17 -40.04
CA GLY A 642 19.12 4.21 -39.46
C GLY A 642 19.45 5.40 -38.56
N VAL A 643 18.56 6.38 -38.38
CA VAL A 643 18.81 7.53 -37.48
C VAL A 643 17.52 8.10 -36.90
N ILE A 644 17.55 8.43 -35.61
CA ILE A 644 16.48 9.14 -34.93
C ILE A 644 17.01 10.40 -34.26
N ASN A 645 16.29 11.51 -34.38
CA ASN A 645 16.59 12.75 -33.67
C ASN A 645 15.60 12.93 -32.52
N ILE A 646 16.12 12.99 -31.29
CA ILE A 646 15.37 13.27 -30.05
C ILE A 646 16.03 14.48 -29.39
N GLU A 647 15.26 15.54 -29.13
CA GLU A 647 15.77 16.75 -28.44
C GLU A 647 17.04 17.36 -29.09
N GLY A 648 17.16 17.29 -30.41
CA GLY A 648 18.33 17.80 -31.15
C GLY A 648 19.51 16.83 -31.20
N VAL A 649 19.47 15.74 -30.43
CA VAL A 649 20.49 14.68 -30.45
C VAL A 649 20.17 13.66 -31.52
N LYS A 650 21.10 13.45 -32.46
CA LYS A 650 21.02 12.37 -33.46
C LYS A 650 21.56 11.10 -32.84
N ILE A 651 20.73 10.06 -32.85
CA ILE A 651 21.03 8.74 -32.35
C ILE A 651 21.16 7.80 -33.55
N HIS A 652 22.29 7.13 -33.63
CA HIS A 652 22.71 6.23 -34.69
C HIS A 652 22.74 4.77 -34.21
N LEU A 653 23.02 3.86 -35.13
CA LEU A 653 23.26 2.45 -34.79
C LEU A 653 24.50 2.35 -33.88
N GLY A 654 24.41 1.57 -32.81
CA GLY A 654 25.46 1.42 -31.80
C GLY A 654 25.33 2.38 -30.61
N ASP A 655 24.53 3.44 -30.71
CA ASP A 655 24.27 4.36 -29.59
C ASP A 655 23.36 3.71 -28.54
N TYR A 656 23.35 4.32 -27.35
CA TYR A 656 22.62 3.83 -26.18
C TYR A 656 21.45 4.74 -25.81
N ILE A 657 20.31 4.11 -25.56
CA ILE A 657 19.12 4.73 -24.97
C ILE A 657 18.82 4.06 -23.63
N ILE A 658 18.23 4.79 -22.71
CA ILE A 658 17.62 4.22 -21.52
C ILE A 658 16.11 4.24 -21.67
N LEU A 659 15.49 3.13 -21.26
CA LEU A 659 14.05 2.93 -21.19
C LEU A 659 13.64 3.03 -19.73
N ASP A 660 12.80 4.02 -19.43
CA ASP A 660 12.27 4.26 -18.09
C ASP A 660 10.75 4.10 -18.06
N PRO A 661 10.13 3.60 -16.97
CA PRO A 661 8.67 3.49 -16.88
C PRO A 661 8.02 4.86 -17.07
N ALA A 662 6.97 4.97 -17.88
CA ALA A 662 6.30 6.25 -18.12
C ALA A 662 5.41 6.71 -16.94
N ILE A 663 5.32 8.04 -16.73
CA ILE A 663 4.36 8.66 -15.80
C ILE A 663 2.96 8.69 -16.42
N ASP A 664 2.87 8.87 -17.74
CA ASP A 664 1.62 8.99 -18.49
C ASP A 664 0.64 7.85 -18.21
N GLU A 665 -0.62 8.20 -17.93
CA GLU A 665 -1.70 7.26 -17.63
C GLU A 665 -2.92 7.51 -18.52
N ILE A 666 -2.96 6.80 -19.65
CA ILE A 666 -4.05 6.92 -20.64
C ILE A 666 -5.38 6.44 -20.05
N GLY A 667 -5.34 5.42 -19.18
CA GLY A 667 -6.52 4.93 -18.48
C GLY A 667 -7.17 6.03 -17.64
N MET A 668 -6.37 6.70 -16.80
CA MET A 668 -6.82 7.83 -15.99
C MET A 668 -7.32 9.00 -16.85
N SER A 669 -6.66 9.28 -17.98
CA SER A 669 -7.09 10.33 -18.92
C SER A 669 -8.49 10.08 -19.49
N ARG A 670 -8.80 8.83 -19.87
CA ARG A 670 -10.13 8.45 -20.36
C ARG A 670 -11.18 8.40 -19.26
N ALA A 671 -10.82 7.89 -18.08
CA ALA A 671 -11.71 7.90 -16.93
C ALA A 671 -12.08 9.33 -16.52
N PHE A 672 -11.11 10.25 -16.56
CA PHE A 672 -11.36 11.67 -16.35
C PHE A 672 -12.30 12.26 -17.39
N GLU A 673 -12.14 11.95 -18.69
CA GLU A 673 -13.06 12.42 -19.74
C GLU A 673 -14.52 12.02 -19.45
N VAL A 674 -14.73 10.80 -18.95
CA VAL A 674 -16.06 10.32 -18.57
C VAL A 674 -16.58 11.02 -17.33
N LEU A 675 -15.77 11.11 -16.26
CA LEU A 675 -16.16 11.72 -14.99
C LEU A 675 -16.46 13.23 -15.11
N ASP A 676 -15.66 13.96 -15.89
CA ASP A 676 -15.81 15.40 -16.10
C ASP A 676 -17.16 15.77 -16.71
N LYS A 677 -17.76 14.85 -17.49
CA LYS A 677 -19.05 15.03 -18.15
C LYS A 677 -20.17 14.18 -17.57
N ILE A 678 -19.91 13.42 -16.49
CA ILE A 678 -20.82 12.34 -16.05
C ILE A 678 -22.17 12.84 -15.54
N ASN A 679 -22.23 14.11 -15.10
CA ASN A 679 -23.47 14.76 -14.68
C ASN A 679 -24.26 15.35 -15.86
N GLU A 680 -23.57 15.73 -16.94
CA GLU A 680 -24.17 16.29 -18.16
C GLU A 680 -24.64 15.18 -19.11
N GLU A 681 -23.87 14.10 -19.18
CA GLU A 681 -24.17 12.91 -19.97
C GLU A 681 -25.00 11.92 -19.14
N ALA A 682 -26.06 11.33 -19.72
CA ALA A 682 -26.94 10.40 -19.01
C ALA A 682 -26.25 9.05 -18.70
N HIS A 683 -25.37 9.02 -17.69
CA HIS A 683 -24.66 7.84 -17.21
C HIS A 683 -25.49 7.08 -16.16
N GLU A 684 -26.35 6.17 -16.63
CA GLU A 684 -27.35 5.45 -15.82
C GLU A 684 -26.79 4.74 -14.58
N VAL A 685 -25.61 4.12 -14.70
CA VAL A 685 -24.98 3.38 -13.60
C VAL A 685 -24.48 4.30 -12.49
N TYR A 686 -23.94 5.47 -12.84
CA TYR A 686 -23.46 6.46 -11.88
C TYR A 686 -24.63 7.07 -11.13
N ARG A 687 -25.70 7.45 -11.84
CA ARG A 687 -26.92 7.99 -11.22
C ARG A 687 -27.49 7.04 -10.17
N LEU A 688 -27.65 5.76 -10.52
CA LEU A 688 -28.15 4.74 -9.59
C LEU A 688 -27.27 4.62 -8.33
N LEU A 689 -25.95 4.50 -8.49
CA LEU A 689 -25.06 4.34 -7.35
C LEU A 689 -24.95 5.61 -6.52
N ASN A 690 -24.96 6.78 -7.15
CA ASN A 690 -24.92 8.07 -6.47
C ASN A 690 -26.17 8.29 -5.62
N GLU A 691 -27.37 7.95 -6.12
CA GLU A 691 -28.60 8.04 -5.31
C GLU A 691 -28.54 7.16 -4.05
N ILE A 692 -28.08 5.91 -4.17
CA ILE A 692 -27.94 4.99 -3.03
C ILE A 692 -26.87 5.52 -2.05
N TYR A 693 -25.79 6.05 -2.60
CA TYR A 693 -24.67 6.63 -1.87
C TYR A 693 -25.07 7.87 -1.05
N GLU A 694 -25.97 8.69 -1.58
CA GLU A 694 -26.59 9.84 -0.90
C GLU A 694 -27.74 9.43 0.06
N GLY A 695 -28.02 8.13 0.18
CA GLY A 695 -29.00 7.57 1.12
C GLY A 695 -30.40 7.36 0.57
N ASN A 696 -30.65 7.63 -0.72
CA ASN A 696 -31.91 7.27 -1.37
C ASN A 696 -31.89 5.78 -1.75
N THR A 697 -32.48 4.92 -0.91
CA THR A 697 -32.54 3.47 -1.18
C THR A 697 -33.86 3.00 -1.82
N ASN A 698 -34.81 3.89 -2.09
CA ASN A 698 -36.12 3.54 -2.65
C ASN A 698 -36.14 3.80 -4.17
N ILE A 699 -35.29 3.06 -4.90
CA ILE A 699 -35.09 3.24 -6.34
C ILE A 699 -35.66 2.04 -7.08
N ASN A 700 -36.28 2.27 -8.25
CA ASN A 700 -36.65 1.19 -9.15
C ASN A 700 -35.41 0.67 -9.90
N PRO A 701 -34.93 -0.55 -9.62
CA PRO A 701 -33.73 -1.10 -10.23
C PRO A 701 -34.03 -1.89 -11.51
N GLU A 702 -35.31 -2.05 -11.86
CA GLU A 702 -35.76 -2.97 -12.90
C GLU A 702 -35.43 -2.49 -14.33
N ILE A 703 -35.02 -3.43 -15.16
CA ILE A 703 -34.69 -3.25 -16.56
C ILE A 703 -35.48 -4.25 -17.42
N GLY A 704 -36.26 -3.74 -18.37
CA GLY A 704 -37.13 -4.54 -19.24
C GLY A 704 -36.45 -5.03 -20.53
N VAL A 705 -35.18 -5.43 -20.48
CA VAL A 705 -34.40 -5.75 -21.70
C VAL A 705 -34.63 -7.19 -22.18
N TRP A 706 -34.67 -8.15 -21.25
CA TRP A 706 -34.79 -9.58 -21.56
C TRP A 706 -35.96 -10.24 -20.86
N LYS A 707 -36.51 -11.27 -21.52
CA LYS A 707 -37.55 -12.14 -20.94
C LYS A 707 -36.93 -13.28 -20.16
N LYS A 708 -37.29 -13.40 -18.89
CA LYS A 708 -36.79 -14.42 -17.96
C LYS A 708 -37.09 -15.84 -18.44
N GLU A 709 -38.21 -16.03 -19.13
CA GLU A 709 -38.62 -17.34 -19.69
C GLU A 709 -37.61 -17.83 -20.74
N TYR A 710 -37.10 -16.94 -21.60
CA TYR A 710 -36.09 -17.29 -22.61
C TYR A 710 -34.70 -17.51 -22.00
N ILE A 711 -34.38 -16.81 -20.91
CA ILE A 711 -33.15 -17.08 -20.15
C ILE A 711 -33.24 -18.49 -19.54
N GLN A 712 -34.36 -18.83 -18.90
CA GLN A 712 -34.59 -20.15 -18.33
C GLN A 712 -34.59 -21.25 -19.41
N GLU A 713 -35.23 -21.02 -20.56
CA GLU A 713 -35.18 -21.93 -21.71
C GLU A 713 -33.75 -22.22 -22.14
N PHE A 714 -32.90 -21.18 -22.26
CA PHE A 714 -31.49 -21.35 -22.60
C PHE A 714 -30.73 -22.15 -21.53
N LEU A 715 -30.95 -21.85 -20.25
CA LEU A 715 -30.27 -22.52 -19.13
C LEU A 715 -30.63 -24.01 -19.03
N ASN A 716 -31.80 -24.42 -19.53
CA ASN A 716 -32.17 -25.84 -19.58
C ASN A 716 -31.27 -26.67 -20.53
N PHE A 717 -30.57 -26.04 -21.48
CA PHE A 717 -29.52 -26.71 -22.28
C PHE A 717 -28.22 -26.96 -21.50
N LEU A 718 -28.10 -26.42 -20.28
CA LEU A 718 -26.90 -26.47 -19.45
C LEU A 718 -27.18 -27.13 -18.07
N PRO A 719 -27.57 -28.41 -18.03
CA PRO A 719 -27.96 -29.09 -16.79
C PRO A 719 -26.81 -29.27 -15.78
N SER A 720 -25.56 -29.01 -16.19
CA SER A 720 -24.38 -29.10 -15.33
C SER A 720 -24.16 -27.88 -14.43
N LEU A 721 -24.89 -26.78 -14.64
CA LEU A 721 -24.76 -25.59 -13.80
C LEU A 721 -25.38 -25.82 -12.43
N ASN A 722 -24.73 -25.31 -11.39
CA ASN A 722 -25.29 -25.37 -10.03
C ASN A 722 -26.35 -24.28 -9.82
N ARG A 723 -27.06 -24.37 -8.69
CA ARG A 723 -28.18 -23.48 -8.35
C ARG A 723 -27.76 -22.01 -8.31
N GLU A 724 -26.61 -21.71 -7.70
CA GLU A 724 -26.11 -20.34 -7.57
C GLU A 724 -25.72 -19.73 -8.92
N GLN A 725 -25.10 -20.52 -9.81
CA GLN A 725 -24.80 -20.10 -11.19
C GLN A 725 -26.07 -19.84 -12.00
N VAL A 726 -27.08 -20.71 -11.87
CA VAL A 726 -28.39 -20.54 -12.52
C VAL A 726 -29.10 -19.29 -12.01
N ASN A 727 -29.14 -19.08 -10.69
CA ASN A 727 -29.75 -17.89 -10.08
C ASN A 727 -29.11 -16.59 -10.59
N PHE A 728 -27.79 -16.53 -10.66
CA PHE A 728 -27.07 -15.38 -11.22
C PHE A 728 -27.43 -15.13 -12.69
N ALA A 729 -27.50 -16.19 -13.51
CA ALA A 729 -27.84 -16.04 -14.92
C ALA A 729 -29.29 -15.60 -15.14
N LEU A 730 -30.23 -16.07 -14.30
CA LEU A 730 -31.65 -15.73 -14.30
C LEU A 730 -31.97 -14.30 -13.85
N ASP A 731 -31.03 -13.65 -13.15
CA ASP A 731 -31.17 -12.28 -12.70
C ASP A 731 -30.95 -11.30 -13.86
N CYS A 732 -31.99 -11.12 -14.68
CA CYS A 732 -31.99 -10.23 -15.85
C CYS A 732 -32.80 -8.93 -15.63
N GLU A 733 -33.38 -8.77 -14.45
CA GLU A 733 -34.27 -7.66 -14.11
C GLU A 733 -33.52 -6.52 -13.44
N HIS A 734 -32.44 -6.76 -12.67
CA HIS A 734 -31.74 -5.66 -11.99
C HIS A 734 -30.69 -4.99 -12.87
N ARG A 735 -30.58 -3.66 -12.78
CA ARG A 735 -29.57 -2.85 -13.49
C ARG A 735 -28.13 -3.30 -13.22
N ILE A 736 -27.80 -3.57 -11.95
CA ILE A 736 -26.47 -4.03 -11.51
C ILE A 736 -26.65 -5.36 -10.79
N VAL A 737 -25.98 -6.40 -11.26
CA VAL A 737 -25.96 -7.71 -10.60
C VAL A 737 -24.53 -8.07 -10.26
N THR A 738 -24.29 -8.34 -8.98
CA THR A 738 -22.95 -8.66 -8.47
C THR A 738 -22.82 -10.15 -8.21
N LEU A 739 -21.66 -10.72 -8.54
CA LEU A 739 -21.28 -12.09 -8.24
C LEU A 739 -19.94 -12.13 -7.50
N GLN A 740 -19.96 -12.59 -6.26
CA GLN A 740 -18.75 -13.02 -5.57
C GLN A 740 -18.48 -14.48 -5.89
N GLY A 741 -17.36 -14.74 -6.54
CA GLY A 741 -16.94 -16.09 -6.90
C GLY A 741 -15.58 -16.45 -6.33
N PRO A 742 -15.52 -17.21 -5.23
CA PRO A 742 -14.27 -17.76 -4.71
C PRO A 742 -13.45 -18.55 -5.75
N PRO A 743 -12.17 -18.87 -5.50
CA PRO A 743 -11.32 -19.58 -6.44
C PRO A 743 -11.88 -20.93 -6.90
N GLY A 744 -11.81 -21.17 -8.21
CA GLY A 744 -12.23 -22.46 -8.81
C GLY A 744 -13.74 -22.70 -8.86
N THR A 745 -14.56 -21.72 -8.49
CA THR A 745 -16.04 -21.83 -8.49
C THR A 745 -16.70 -21.75 -9.88
N GLY A 746 -15.88 -21.61 -10.92
CA GLY A 746 -16.39 -21.48 -12.29
C GLY A 746 -16.95 -20.09 -12.61
N LYS A 747 -16.44 -19.01 -12.00
CA LYS A 747 -16.81 -17.61 -12.33
C LYS A 747 -16.99 -17.38 -13.83
N THR A 748 -15.93 -17.61 -14.61
CA THR A 748 -15.93 -17.28 -16.03
C THR A 748 -16.67 -18.34 -16.87
N SER A 749 -16.43 -19.63 -16.62
CA SER A 749 -17.00 -20.72 -17.43
C SER A 749 -18.43 -21.12 -17.08
N GLY A 750 -18.82 -21.00 -15.82
CA GLY A 750 -20.12 -21.46 -15.28
C GLY A 750 -21.08 -20.32 -14.94
N ALA A 751 -20.62 -19.09 -14.76
CA ALA A 751 -21.50 -17.95 -14.53
C ALA A 751 -21.46 -16.93 -15.69
N ILE A 752 -20.31 -16.32 -15.99
CA ILE A 752 -20.20 -15.27 -17.02
C ILE A 752 -20.62 -15.77 -18.41
N ALA A 753 -19.98 -16.83 -18.92
CA ALA A 753 -20.26 -17.31 -20.28
C ALA A 753 -21.73 -17.74 -20.48
N PRO A 754 -22.36 -18.52 -19.57
CA PRO A 754 -23.79 -18.80 -19.64
C PRO A 754 -24.67 -17.54 -19.54
N ALA A 755 -24.37 -16.60 -18.64
CA ALA A 755 -25.13 -15.37 -18.48
C ALA A 755 -25.11 -14.49 -19.75
N ILE A 756 -23.95 -14.38 -20.41
CA ILE A 756 -23.79 -13.67 -21.69
C ILE A 756 -24.62 -14.34 -22.79
N LEU A 757 -24.45 -15.65 -22.99
CA LEU A 757 -25.13 -16.36 -24.08
C LEU A 757 -26.64 -16.47 -23.85
N ALA A 758 -27.11 -16.57 -22.61
CA ALA A 758 -28.54 -16.56 -22.29
C ALA A 758 -29.19 -15.23 -22.70
N ARG A 759 -28.54 -14.10 -22.39
CA ARG A 759 -29.00 -12.77 -22.81
C ARG A 759 -28.98 -12.63 -24.33
N ALA A 760 -27.94 -13.14 -25.00
CA ALA A 760 -27.85 -13.14 -26.46
C ALA A 760 -28.98 -13.95 -27.09
N TYR A 761 -29.25 -15.14 -26.55
CA TYR A 761 -30.35 -16.01 -26.95
C TYR A 761 -31.70 -15.30 -26.80
N SER A 762 -31.97 -14.70 -25.64
CA SER A 762 -33.20 -13.95 -25.37
C SER A 762 -33.35 -12.73 -26.30
N THR A 763 -32.26 -12.02 -26.62
CA THR A 763 -32.28 -10.91 -27.59
C THR A 763 -32.72 -11.37 -28.98
N ILE A 764 -32.12 -12.45 -29.50
CA ILE A 764 -32.44 -12.96 -30.84
C ILE A 764 -33.86 -13.52 -30.89
N LYS A 765 -34.32 -14.25 -29.84
CA LYS A 765 -35.71 -14.72 -29.72
C LYS A 765 -36.73 -13.58 -29.72
N GLN A 766 -36.36 -12.43 -29.16
CA GLN A 766 -37.20 -11.23 -29.17
C GLN A 766 -37.16 -10.46 -30.49
N GLY A 767 -36.41 -10.94 -31.51
CA GLY A 767 -36.30 -10.25 -32.80
C GLY A 767 -35.52 -8.94 -32.72
N LYS A 768 -34.54 -8.84 -31.81
CA LYS A 768 -33.74 -7.63 -31.59
C LYS A 768 -32.27 -7.86 -31.97
N SER A 769 -31.55 -6.76 -32.19
CA SER A 769 -30.09 -6.72 -32.33
C SER A 769 -29.50 -5.93 -31.16
N SER A 770 -28.41 -6.43 -30.58
CA SER A 770 -27.79 -5.84 -29.38
C SER A 770 -26.28 -5.83 -29.45
N LEU A 771 -25.69 -4.87 -28.73
CA LEU A 771 -24.26 -4.80 -28.45
C LEU A 771 -24.01 -5.18 -27.00
N PHE A 772 -23.16 -6.17 -26.78
CA PHE A 772 -22.64 -6.53 -25.46
C PHE A 772 -21.16 -6.21 -25.37
N ILE A 773 -20.71 -5.74 -24.21
CA ILE A 773 -19.30 -5.46 -23.92
C ILE A 773 -18.87 -6.36 -22.77
N VAL A 774 -17.74 -7.04 -22.94
CA VAL A 774 -17.10 -7.85 -21.89
C VAL A 774 -15.71 -7.30 -21.66
N THR A 775 -15.43 -6.90 -20.43
CA THR A 775 -14.22 -6.17 -20.06
C THR A 775 -13.61 -6.68 -18.76
N ALA A 776 -12.31 -6.51 -18.64
CA ALA A 776 -11.51 -6.79 -17.45
C ALA A 776 -10.21 -5.97 -17.55
N LEU A 777 -9.56 -5.68 -16.42
CA LEU A 777 -8.35 -4.85 -16.40
C LEU A 777 -7.18 -5.43 -17.19
N SER A 778 -7.06 -6.76 -17.27
CA SER A 778 -5.96 -7.43 -17.96
C SER A 778 -6.41 -8.09 -19.27
N HIS A 779 -5.53 -8.07 -20.27
CA HIS A 779 -5.74 -8.81 -21.52
C HIS A 779 -5.96 -10.31 -21.29
N ARG A 780 -5.25 -10.89 -20.31
CA ARG A 780 -5.42 -12.30 -19.93
C ARG A 780 -6.84 -12.62 -19.47
N ALA A 781 -7.43 -11.79 -18.60
CA ALA A 781 -8.79 -11.99 -18.12
C ALA A 781 -9.83 -11.82 -19.25
N VAL A 782 -9.65 -10.82 -20.12
CA VAL A 782 -10.49 -10.63 -21.32
C VAL A 782 -10.41 -11.84 -22.24
N ASN A 783 -9.21 -12.35 -22.51
CA ASN A 783 -8.98 -13.52 -23.36
C ASN A 783 -9.61 -14.77 -22.74
N GLU A 784 -9.46 -14.99 -21.43
CA GLU A 784 -10.08 -16.12 -20.75
C GLU A 784 -11.61 -16.08 -20.87
N ALA A 785 -12.24 -14.92 -20.65
CA ALA A 785 -13.69 -14.74 -20.83
C ALA A 785 -14.14 -15.04 -22.26
N LEU A 786 -13.38 -14.56 -23.26
CA LEU A 786 -13.63 -14.83 -24.68
C LEU A 786 -13.53 -16.34 -24.98
N ILE A 787 -12.44 -16.99 -24.55
CA ILE A 787 -12.17 -18.40 -24.80
C ILE A 787 -13.28 -19.27 -24.19
N ARG A 788 -13.71 -18.99 -22.96
CA ARG A 788 -14.77 -19.76 -22.30
C ARG A 788 -16.12 -19.55 -22.97
N THR A 789 -16.43 -18.32 -23.37
CA THR A 789 -17.67 -18.01 -24.12
C THR A 789 -17.69 -18.70 -25.48
N TYR A 790 -16.58 -18.66 -26.22
CA TYR A 790 -16.43 -19.35 -27.51
C TYR A 790 -16.61 -20.86 -27.35
N LYS A 791 -15.91 -21.49 -26.40
CA LYS A 791 -16.02 -22.93 -26.14
C LYS A 791 -17.46 -23.35 -25.80
N LEU A 792 -18.18 -22.55 -25.02
CA LEU A 792 -19.59 -22.82 -24.70
C LEU A 792 -20.48 -22.66 -25.93
N LYS A 793 -20.31 -21.59 -26.71
CA LYS A 793 -21.04 -21.36 -27.96
C LYS A 793 -20.84 -22.50 -28.97
N GLU A 794 -19.61 -22.99 -29.13
CA GLU A 794 -19.32 -24.12 -30.03
C GLU A 794 -19.95 -25.43 -29.56
N LYS A 795 -19.99 -25.69 -28.24
CA LYS A 795 -20.72 -26.83 -27.67
C LYS A 795 -22.22 -26.75 -27.95
N LEU A 796 -22.76 -25.55 -28.10
CA LEU A 796 -24.18 -25.26 -28.35
C LEU A 796 -24.47 -24.87 -29.81
N LYS A 797 -23.59 -25.22 -30.76
CA LYS A 797 -23.69 -24.81 -32.18
C LYS A 797 -25.00 -25.19 -32.87
N ASP A 798 -25.71 -26.19 -32.36
CA ASP A 798 -26.98 -26.67 -32.90
C ASP A 798 -28.15 -25.73 -32.58
N ILE A 799 -27.99 -24.82 -31.61
CA ILE A 799 -28.96 -23.78 -31.28
C ILE A 799 -28.96 -22.70 -32.36
N LYS A 800 -30.06 -22.58 -33.10
CA LYS A 800 -30.20 -21.68 -34.26
C LYS A 800 -29.92 -20.21 -33.91
N GLU A 801 -30.41 -19.76 -32.77
CA GLU A 801 -30.30 -18.37 -32.30
C GLU A 801 -28.84 -17.96 -32.08
N LEU A 802 -27.97 -18.89 -31.63
CA LEU A 802 -26.56 -18.61 -31.38
C LEU A 802 -25.73 -18.43 -32.66
N LYS A 803 -26.24 -18.83 -33.82
CA LYS A 803 -25.57 -18.60 -35.12
C LYS A 803 -25.47 -17.11 -35.45
N ASN A 804 -26.37 -16.29 -34.89
CA ASN A 804 -26.41 -14.83 -35.07
C ASN A 804 -25.60 -14.07 -34.01
N VAL A 805 -24.81 -14.79 -33.20
CA VAL A 805 -23.93 -14.20 -32.17
C VAL A 805 -22.50 -14.13 -32.71
N GLU A 806 -21.95 -12.92 -32.79
CA GLU A 806 -20.58 -12.65 -33.23
C GLU A 806 -19.70 -12.33 -32.01
N LEU A 807 -18.59 -13.05 -31.85
CA LEU A 807 -17.59 -12.76 -30.82
C LEU A 807 -16.43 -11.98 -31.44
N ILE A 808 -16.10 -10.84 -30.85
CA ILE A 808 -15.11 -9.89 -31.38
C ILE A 808 -14.10 -9.57 -30.29
N ARG A 809 -12.80 -9.67 -30.60
CA ARG A 809 -11.71 -9.24 -29.73
C ARG A 809 -11.19 -7.87 -30.17
N GLY A 810 -11.43 -6.85 -29.35
CA GLY A 810 -10.98 -5.48 -29.61
C GLY A 810 -9.54 -5.23 -29.15
N VAL A 811 -8.67 -4.78 -30.04
CA VAL A 811 -7.27 -4.43 -29.73
C VAL A 811 -7.01 -2.93 -29.89
N SER A 812 -5.95 -2.43 -29.26
CA SER A 812 -5.63 -1.00 -29.16
C SER A 812 -5.12 -0.40 -30.48
N SER A 813 -4.41 -1.20 -31.30
CA SER A 813 -3.81 -0.80 -32.57
C SER A 813 -3.81 -1.93 -33.62
N GLU A 814 -3.44 -1.61 -34.86
CA GLU A 814 -3.39 -2.58 -35.96
C GLU A 814 -2.27 -3.61 -35.79
N GLU A 815 -1.15 -3.19 -35.23
CA GLU A 815 0.02 -4.05 -34.99
C GLU A 815 -0.28 -5.13 -33.94
N ALA A 816 -1.19 -4.85 -33.00
CA ALA A 816 -1.64 -5.79 -31.98
C ALA A 816 -2.58 -6.88 -32.51
N VAL A 817 -3.09 -6.76 -33.75
CA VAL A 817 -4.00 -7.75 -34.34
C VAL A 817 -3.31 -9.09 -34.53
N LYS A 818 -2.19 -9.13 -35.27
CA LYS A 818 -1.49 -10.40 -35.59
C LYS A 818 -0.96 -11.15 -34.35
N PRO A 819 -0.33 -10.49 -33.35
CA PRO A 819 0.05 -11.14 -32.10
C PRO A 819 -1.14 -11.75 -31.38
N MET A 820 -2.26 -11.03 -31.30
CA MET A 820 -3.48 -11.49 -30.63
C MET A 820 -4.15 -12.65 -31.39
N GLU A 821 -4.18 -12.62 -32.73
CA GLU A 821 -4.62 -13.76 -33.56
C GLU A 821 -3.77 -15.00 -33.31
N LYS A 822 -2.46 -14.83 -33.14
CA LYS A 822 -1.53 -15.92 -32.81
C LYS A 822 -1.75 -16.45 -31.39
N GLU A 823 -2.08 -15.59 -30.42
CA GLU A 823 -2.42 -16.01 -29.06
C GLU A 823 -3.73 -16.81 -29.02
N LEU A 824 -4.73 -16.38 -29.79
CA LEU A 824 -6.04 -17.02 -29.90
C LEU A 824 -6.09 -18.19 -30.91
N ASN A 825 -4.92 -18.61 -31.41
CA ASN A 825 -4.79 -19.59 -32.48
C ASN A 825 -5.71 -20.82 -32.30
N GLY A 826 -6.45 -21.16 -33.35
CA GLY A 826 -7.44 -22.25 -33.36
C GLY A 826 -8.88 -21.82 -33.04
N LEU A 827 -9.12 -20.56 -32.65
CA LEU A 827 -10.47 -20.03 -32.41
C LEU A 827 -10.94 -19.20 -33.61
N LYS A 828 -12.19 -19.43 -34.07
CA LYS A 828 -12.81 -18.60 -35.12
C LYS A 828 -13.41 -17.32 -34.52
N VAL A 829 -12.55 -16.37 -34.18
CA VAL A 829 -12.92 -15.07 -33.57
C VAL A 829 -12.36 -13.91 -34.41
N ASN A 830 -13.14 -12.85 -34.56
CA ASN A 830 -12.72 -11.64 -35.27
C ASN A 830 -11.87 -10.75 -34.35
N VAL A 831 -10.62 -10.49 -34.70
CA VAL A 831 -9.72 -9.58 -33.96
C VAL A 831 -9.61 -8.27 -34.72
N THR A 832 -9.93 -7.14 -34.07
CA THR A 832 -9.99 -5.85 -34.77
C THR A 832 -9.62 -4.66 -33.89
N ASN A 833 -9.08 -3.62 -34.52
CA ASN A 833 -8.83 -2.30 -33.94
C ASN A 833 -9.85 -1.23 -34.41
N LYS A 834 -10.84 -1.63 -35.22
CA LYS A 834 -11.95 -0.81 -35.72
C LYS A 834 -13.27 -1.54 -35.49
N PHE A 835 -14.28 -0.84 -35.00
CA PHE A 835 -15.55 -1.46 -34.64
C PHE A 835 -16.73 -0.69 -35.23
N SER A 836 -17.71 -1.43 -35.73
CA SER A 836 -18.98 -0.88 -36.20
C SER A 836 -20.15 -1.77 -35.82
N PHE A 837 -21.25 -1.14 -35.42
CA PHE A 837 -22.48 -1.81 -35.04
C PHE A 837 -23.69 -1.02 -35.54
N SER A 838 -24.70 -1.72 -36.07
CA SER A 838 -25.96 -1.11 -36.47
C SER A 838 -27.12 -1.98 -36.01
N LYS A 839 -28.16 -1.35 -35.47
CA LYS A 839 -29.41 -2.03 -35.12
C LYS A 839 -30.23 -2.23 -36.40
N SER A 840 -30.03 -3.37 -37.07
CA SER A 840 -30.84 -3.75 -38.23
C SER A 840 -31.99 -4.67 -37.82
N PRO A 841 -33.25 -4.39 -38.22
CA PRO A 841 -34.35 -5.32 -38.08
C PRO A 841 -34.33 -6.47 -39.10
N LEU A 842 -33.64 -6.28 -40.24
CA LEU A 842 -33.56 -7.28 -41.33
C LEU A 842 -32.48 -8.34 -41.07
N PHE A 843 -31.43 -7.99 -40.34
CA PHE A 843 -30.32 -8.88 -39.99
C PHE A 843 -30.11 -8.88 -38.49
N LEU A 844 -30.80 -9.78 -37.79
CA LEU A 844 -30.69 -9.93 -36.34
C LEU A 844 -29.28 -10.38 -35.97
N THR A 845 -28.59 -9.59 -35.16
CA THR A 845 -27.24 -9.93 -34.69
C THR A 845 -27.00 -9.43 -33.27
N VAL A 846 -26.31 -10.27 -32.48
CA VAL A 846 -25.72 -9.87 -31.20
C VAL A 846 -24.22 -9.83 -31.38
N LYS A 847 -23.63 -8.64 -31.28
CA LYS A 847 -22.16 -8.47 -31.29
C LYS A 847 -21.65 -8.40 -29.86
N ILE A 848 -20.67 -9.22 -29.53
CA ILE A 848 -20.05 -9.26 -28.21
C ILE A 848 -18.59 -8.82 -28.32
N LEU A 849 -18.30 -7.61 -27.84
CA LEU A 849 -16.97 -7.01 -27.86
C LEU A 849 -16.20 -7.35 -26.58
N PHE A 850 -15.12 -8.11 -26.71
CA PHE A 850 -14.16 -8.43 -25.65
C PHE A 850 -12.98 -7.49 -25.72
N ALA A 851 -12.84 -6.58 -24.76
CA ALA A 851 -11.80 -5.55 -24.75
C ALA A 851 -11.52 -5.06 -23.33
N THR A 852 -10.31 -4.57 -23.06
CA THR A 852 -10.02 -3.85 -21.80
C THR A 852 -10.84 -2.56 -21.71
N PRO A 853 -11.10 -1.97 -20.53
CA PRO A 853 -11.99 -0.80 -20.39
C PRO A 853 -11.61 0.35 -21.32
N GLN A 854 -10.31 0.64 -21.43
CA GLN A 854 -9.82 1.70 -22.29
C GLN A 854 -10.09 1.40 -23.76
N THR A 855 -9.87 0.15 -24.18
CA THR A 855 -10.06 -0.28 -25.58
C THR A 855 -11.54 -0.34 -25.93
N ALA A 856 -12.39 -0.83 -25.03
CA ALA A 856 -13.83 -0.83 -25.17
C ALA A 856 -14.36 0.60 -25.35
N PHE A 857 -13.96 1.53 -24.48
CA PHE A 857 -14.32 2.96 -24.60
C PHE A 857 -13.92 3.54 -25.96
N LYS A 858 -12.69 3.27 -26.43
CA LYS A 858 -12.21 3.76 -27.73
C LYS A 858 -13.03 3.20 -28.91
N LEU A 859 -13.37 1.91 -28.89
CA LEU A 859 -14.01 1.22 -30.01
C LEU A 859 -15.54 1.39 -30.02
N ALA A 860 -16.15 1.50 -28.84
CA ALA A 860 -17.59 1.50 -28.66
C ALA A 860 -18.17 2.87 -28.25
N LYS A 861 -17.37 3.96 -28.27
CA LYS A 861 -17.75 5.29 -27.77
C LYS A 861 -19.13 5.75 -28.26
N ASP A 862 -19.42 5.53 -29.55
CA ASP A 862 -20.62 6.02 -30.23
C ASP A 862 -21.81 5.04 -30.20
N TYR A 863 -21.73 3.95 -29.42
CA TYR A 863 -22.75 2.90 -29.39
C TYR A 863 -23.26 2.64 -27.97
N ASP A 864 -24.57 2.39 -27.87
CA ASP A 864 -25.19 1.94 -26.61
C ASP A 864 -25.07 0.42 -26.47
N ALA A 865 -24.57 -0.02 -25.32
CA ALA A 865 -24.49 -1.42 -24.93
C ALA A 865 -25.67 -1.82 -24.04
N ASP A 866 -26.36 -2.90 -24.43
CA ASP A 866 -27.46 -3.48 -23.66
C ASP A 866 -26.95 -4.34 -22.49
N LEU A 867 -25.70 -4.81 -22.58
CA LEU A 867 -25.02 -5.56 -21.52
C LEU A 867 -23.56 -5.13 -21.40
N VAL A 868 -23.10 -4.85 -20.20
CA VAL A 868 -21.68 -4.74 -19.86
C VAL A 868 -21.33 -5.77 -18.79
N VAL A 869 -20.33 -6.60 -19.06
CA VAL A 869 -19.83 -7.60 -18.11
C VAL A 869 -18.41 -7.24 -17.72
N ILE A 870 -18.17 -7.15 -16.42
CA ILE A 870 -16.86 -6.85 -15.85
C ILE A 870 -16.38 -8.07 -15.07
N ASP A 871 -15.37 -8.75 -15.61
CA ASP A 871 -14.66 -9.84 -14.90
C ASP A 871 -13.50 -9.27 -14.08
N GLU A 872 -13.14 -9.97 -13.00
CA GLU A 872 -12.16 -9.53 -12.00
C GLU A 872 -12.45 -8.12 -11.44
N ALA A 873 -13.73 -7.81 -11.21
CA ALA A 873 -14.20 -6.50 -10.73
C ALA A 873 -13.61 -6.10 -9.36
N SER A 874 -13.09 -7.04 -8.57
CA SER A 874 -12.40 -6.72 -7.31
C SER A 874 -11.12 -5.92 -7.52
N MET A 875 -10.54 -5.93 -8.72
CA MET A 875 -9.31 -5.20 -9.07
C MET A 875 -9.60 -3.82 -9.67
N LEU A 876 -10.86 -3.50 -9.98
CA LEU A 876 -11.27 -2.26 -10.63
C LEU A 876 -11.62 -1.20 -9.58
N ASP A 877 -11.01 -0.02 -9.68
CA ASP A 877 -11.42 1.16 -8.90
C ASP A 877 -12.66 1.83 -9.53
N LEU A 878 -13.26 2.79 -8.81
CA LEU A 878 -14.49 3.46 -9.25
C LEU A 878 -14.33 4.27 -10.55
N PRO A 879 -13.25 5.04 -10.77
CA PRO A 879 -13.07 5.75 -12.05
C PRO A 879 -12.99 4.80 -13.24
N MET A 880 -12.24 3.70 -13.12
CA MET A 880 -12.14 2.72 -14.19
C MET A 880 -13.45 1.93 -14.37
N PHE A 881 -14.23 1.75 -13.32
CA PHE A 881 -15.58 1.20 -13.38
C PHE A 881 -16.52 2.09 -14.20
N PHE A 882 -16.58 3.39 -13.91
CA PHE A 882 -17.43 4.30 -14.70
C PHE A 882 -16.97 4.42 -16.15
N LEU A 883 -15.65 4.39 -16.40
CA LEU A 883 -15.12 4.26 -17.77
C LEU A 883 -15.60 2.97 -18.46
N ALA A 884 -15.58 1.84 -17.77
CA ALA A 884 -16.03 0.55 -18.31
C ALA A 884 -17.53 0.52 -18.61
N THR A 885 -18.33 1.30 -17.88
CA THR A 885 -19.79 1.35 -18.01
C THR A 885 -20.33 2.58 -18.74
N SER A 886 -19.47 3.41 -19.34
CA SER A 886 -19.88 4.65 -20.01
C SER A 886 -20.97 4.44 -21.07
N ASN A 887 -20.92 3.30 -21.76
CA ASN A 887 -21.86 2.92 -22.81
C ASN A 887 -23.02 2.03 -22.30
N ALA A 888 -23.13 1.77 -21.00
CA ALA A 888 -24.12 0.85 -20.44
C ALA A 888 -25.52 1.50 -20.36
N LYS A 889 -26.42 1.12 -21.27
CA LYS A 889 -27.85 1.50 -21.23
C LYS A 889 -28.76 0.38 -20.72
N GLY A 890 -28.27 -0.86 -20.70
CA GLY A 890 -28.96 -2.02 -20.13
C GLY A 890 -28.31 -2.49 -18.83
N GLN A 891 -27.98 -3.78 -18.72
CA GLN A 891 -27.48 -4.38 -17.48
C GLN A 891 -25.96 -4.30 -17.34
N VAL A 892 -25.50 -4.23 -16.10
CA VAL A 892 -24.10 -4.43 -15.72
C VAL A 892 -23.97 -5.68 -14.85
N LEU A 893 -23.11 -6.61 -15.26
CA LEU A 893 -22.72 -7.77 -14.46
C LEU A 893 -21.34 -7.55 -13.87
N LEU A 894 -21.25 -7.46 -12.55
CA LEU A 894 -20.02 -7.29 -11.80
C LEU A 894 -19.57 -8.63 -11.23
N VAL A 895 -18.47 -9.19 -11.73
CA VAL A 895 -17.98 -10.50 -11.29
C VAL A 895 -16.58 -10.39 -10.74
N GLY A 896 -16.35 -10.89 -9.53
CA GLY A 896 -15.04 -10.82 -8.87
C GLY A 896 -15.01 -11.51 -7.52
N ASP A 897 -13.98 -11.22 -6.74
CA ASP A 897 -13.84 -11.71 -5.37
C ASP A 897 -12.99 -10.74 -4.54
N HIS A 898 -13.58 -10.05 -3.57
CA HIS A 898 -12.88 -9.03 -2.77
C HIS A 898 -11.83 -9.61 -1.81
N ARG A 899 -11.87 -10.93 -1.59
CA ARG A 899 -10.85 -11.70 -0.86
C ARG A 899 -9.66 -12.08 -1.75
N GLN A 900 -9.70 -11.76 -3.04
CA GLN A 900 -8.56 -11.86 -3.97
C GLN A 900 -7.95 -10.48 -4.23
N MET A 901 -7.13 -10.32 -5.26
CA MET A 901 -6.41 -9.07 -5.50
C MET A 901 -7.37 -7.87 -5.62
N GLN A 902 -6.94 -6.77 -4.98
CA GLN A 902 -7.56 -5.45 -5.02
C GLN A 902 -6.78 -4.54 -5.99
N PRO A 903 -7.30 -3.34 -6.35
CA PRO A 903 -6.58 -2.38 -7.18
C PRO A 903 -5.22 -2.05 -6.56
N ILE A 904 -4.19 -1.95 -7.38
CA ILE A 904 -2.86 -1.53 -6.91
C ILE A 904 -2.86 -0.01 -6.90
N GLN A 905 -2.78 0.56 -5.69
CA GLN A 905 -2.70 2.00 -5.48
C GLN A 905 -1.30 2.40 -5.02
N VAL A 906 -0.86 3.57 -5.46
CA VAL A 906 0.43 4.17 -5.15
C VAL A 906 0.29 5.18 -4.02
N HIS A 907 -0.84 5.90 -3.97
CA HIS A 907 -1.09 6.85 -2.89
C HIS A 907 -1.45 6.12 -1.58
N GLU A 908 -0.93 6.60 -0.46
CA GLU A 908 -1.18 6.05 0.88
C GLU A 908 -2.52 6.56 1.41
N TRP A 909 -3.62 6.07 0.82
CA TRP A 909 -5.00 6.51 1.12
C TRP A 909 -5.39 6.35 2.60
N GLU A 910 -4.72 5.48 3.33
CA GLU A 910 -4.98 5.26 4.77
C GLU A 910 -4.48 6.41 5.66
N LEU A 911 -3.55 7.23 5.16
CA LEU A 911 -3.02 8.42 5.83
C LEU A 911 -3.64 9.73 5.29
N GLU A 912 -4.67 9.62 4.45
CA GLU A 912 -5.26 10.78 3.77
C GLU A 912 -6.42 11.37 4.57
N ASP A 913 -6.16 12.51 5.23
CA ASP A 913 -7.11 13.21 6.12
C ASP A 913 -7.86 14.38 5.43
N ARG A 914 -8.00 14.35 4.10
CA ARG A 914 -8.72 15.40 3.39
C ARG A 914 -10.22 15.23 3.54
N LYS A 915 -10.91 16.32 3.82
CA LYS A 915 -12.38 16.37 4.00
C LYS A 915 -13.14 15.61 2.90
N THR A 916 -12.86 15.89 1.64
CA THR A 916 -13.53 15.28 0.48
C THR A 916 -13.23 13.77 0.34
N ILE A 917 -12.01 13.34 0.60
CA ILE A 917 -11.59 11.93 0.52
C ILE A 917 -12.16 11.12 1.69
N GLU A 918 -12.08 11.67 2.91
CA GLU A 918 -12.69 11.11 4.13
C GLU A 918 -14.17 10.85 3.92
N GLU A 919 -14.88 11.81 3.34
CA GLU A 919 -16.33 11.74 3.22
C GLU A 919 -16.78 10.76 2.11
N HIS A 920 -15.93 10.43 1.12
CA HIS A 920 -16.35 9.66 -0.07
C HIS A 920 -15.59 8.37 -0.48
N LEU A 921 -14.51 7.95 0.20
CA LEU A 921 -13.78 6.67 -0.04
C LEU A 921 -13.54 6.29 -1.52
N PRO A 922 -12.97 7.19 -2.35
CA PRO A 922 -12.84 6.93 -3.79
C PRO A 922 -11.86 5.79 -4.14
N PHE A 923 -11.06 5.35 -3.17
CA PHE A 923 -10.04 4.32 -3.32
C PHE A 923 -10.56 2.88 -3.15
N LEU A 924 -11.84 2.67 -2.84
CA LEU A 924 -12.40 1.32 -2.79
C LEU A 924 -12.43 0.69 -4.19
N SER A 925 -12.21 -0.63 -4.23
CA SER A 925 -12.62 -1.39 -5.42
C SER A 925 -14.12 -1.30 -5.59
N VAL A 926 -14.61 -1.38 -6.83
CA VAL A 926 -16.05 -1.35 -7.09
C VAL A 926 -16.80 -2.42 -6.29
N LEU A 927 -16.21 -3.61 -6.10
CA LEU A 927 -16.83 -4.67 -5.32
C LEU A 927 -16.95 -4.32 -3.84
N ASN A 928 -15.92 -3.70 -3.25
CA ASN A 928 -16.00 -3.21 -1.87
C ASN A 928 -16.92 -1.99 -1.73
N PHE A 929 -17.01 -1.13 -2.75
CA PHE A 929 -17.97 -0.03 -2.76
C PHE A 929 -19.41 -0.55 -2.78
N ILE A 930 -19.73 -1.58 -3.58
CA ILE A 930 -21.04 -2.23 -3.55
C ILE A 930 -21.30 -2.86 -2.17
N ARG A 931 -20.31 -3.55 -1.57
CA ARG A 931 -20.43 -4.09 -0.19
C ARG A 931 -20.67 -2.98 0.83
N PHE A 932 -19.99 -1.84 0.71
CA PHE A 932 -20.19 -0.66 1.54
C PHE A 932 -21.63 -0.16 1.43
N LEU A 933 -22.12 0.09 0.21
CA LEU A 933 -23.50 0.51 -0.02
C LEU A 933 -24.51 -0.50 0.55
N ARG A 934 -24.22 -1.80 0.48
CA ARG A 934 -25.06 -2.87 1.04
C ARG A 934 -24.96 -3.06 2.56
N GLY A 935 -24.06 -2.34 3.24
CA GLY A 935 -23.78 -2.52 4.67
C GLY A 935 -23.19 -3.89 5.01
N GLU A 936 -22.39 -4.48 4.11
CA GLU A 936 -21.81 -5.84 4.24
C GLU A 936 -20.30 -5.84 4.56
N LEU A 937 -19.80 -4.72 5.06
CA LEU A 937 -18.45 -4.65 5.62
C LEU A 937 -18.48 -5.24 7.04
N GLU A 938 -17.51 -6.08 7.36
CA GLU A 938 -17.37 -6.64 8.71
C GLU A 938 -17.22 -5.52 9.74
N GLU A 939 -17.61 -5.71 11.02
CA GLU A 939 -17.55 -4.64 12.02
C GLU A 939 -16.14 -4.02 12.16
N ARG A 940 -15.08 -4.79 11.93
CA ARG A 940 -13.70 -4.31 11.98
C ARG A 940 -13.30 -3.55 10.71
N GLU A 941 -13.67 -4.05 9.54
CA GLU A 941 -13.57 -3.30 8.28
C GLU A 941 -14.33 -1.99 8.44
N LEU A 942 -15.58 -2.05 8.91
CA LEU A 942 -16.45 -0.92 9.17
C LEU A 942 -15.89 0.02 10.24
N LYS A 943 -15.21 -0.43 11.29
CA LYS A 943 -14.54 0.46 12.27
C LYS A 943 -13.37 1.19 11.65
N ARG A 944 -12.51 0.47 10.90
CA ARG A 944 -11.42 1.05 10.12
C ARG A 944 -11.96 2.10 9.15
N PHE A 945 -13.01 1.73 8.41
CA PHE A 945 -13.69 2.61 7.49
C PHE A 945 -14.39 3.75 8.24
N LYS A 946 -15.07 3.55 9.37
CA LYS A 946 -15.75 4.61 10.15
C LYS A 946 -14.78 5.67 10.66
N ARG A 947 -13.61 5.25 11.15
CA ARG A 947 -12.51 6.13 11.53
C ARG A 947 -12.10 7.03 10.36
N ILE A 948 -12.08 6.48 9.14
CA ILE A 948 -11.75 7.20 7.90
C ILE A 948 -12.96 8.00 7.35
N LEU A 949 -14.17 7.43 7.45
CA LEU A 949 -15.42 7.84 6.79
C LEU A 949 -16.10 9.02 7.45
N GLY A 950 -16.01 9.08 8.79
CA GLY A 950 -16.89 9.92 9.59
C GLY A 950 -18.39 9.69 9.36
N ARG A 951 -18.79 8.61 8.66
CA ARG A 951 -20.20 8.27 8.33
C ARG A 951 -20.45 6.77 8.29
N ASP A 952 -21.72 6.41 8.46
CA ASP A 952 -22.22 5.04 8.35
C ASP A 952 -22.58 4.69 6.89
N PRO A 953 -22.58 3.39 6.52
CA PRO A 953 -23.26 2.91 5.32
C PRO A 953 -24.70 3.41 5.21
N PRO A 954 -25.24 3.57 3.99
CA PRO A 954 -26.63 3.99 3.82
C PRO A 954 -27.57 2.98 4.48
N ARG A 955 -28.62 3.50 5.13
CA ARG A 955 -29.64 2.68 5.77
C ARG A 955 -30.65 2.23 4.72
N TRP A 956 -30.89 0.91 4.67
CA TRP A 956 -31.83 0.32 3.74
C TRP A 956 -33.24 0.27 4.32
N ASN A 957 -34.18 0.94 3.66
CA ASN A 957 -35.62 0.86 3.99
C ASN A 957 -36.34 -0.26 3.24
N VAL A 958 -35.69 -0.82 2.22
CA VAL A 958 -36.15 -1.96 1.41
C VAL A 958 -35.11 -3.07 1.47
N ASP A 959 -35.48 -4.28 1.08
CA ASP A 959 -34.51 -5.37 0.94
C ASP A 959 -33.46 -4.99 -0.12
N LYS A 960 -32.20 -4.86 0.33
CA LYS A 960 -31.06 -4.48 -0.50
C LYS A 960 -30.83 -5.42 -1.68
N ASP A 961 -31.20 -6.69 -1.55
CA ASP A 961 -31.07 -7.67 -2.64
C ASP A 961 -32.06 -7.42 -3.77
N ARG A 962 -33.12 -6.63 -3.54
CA ARG A 962 -34.02 -6.16 -4.60
C ARG A 962 -33.50 -4.98 -5.40
N VAL A 963 -32.40 -4.33 -4.97
CA VAL A 963 -31.85 -3.13 -5.63
C VAL A 963 -30.44 -3.36 -6.14
N LEU A 964 -29.58 -3.95 -5.31
CA LEU A 964 -28.19 -4.25 -5.65
C LEU A 964 -27.86 -5.73 -5.34
N PRO A 965 -28.46 -6.71 -6.02
CA PRO A 965 -28.27 -8.13 -5.71
C PRO A 965 -26.80 -8.56 -5.74
N MET A 966 -26.42 -9.41 -4.78
CA MET A 966 -25.08 -10.01 -4.69
C MET A 966 -25.15 -11.54 -4.51
N HIS A 967 -24.92 -12.26 -5.61
CA HIS A 967 -24.86 -13.72 -5.65
C HIS A 967 -23.50 -14.21 -5.17
N ARG A 968 -23.45 -15.36 -4.46
CA ARG A 968 -22.22 -15.93 -3.89
C ARG A 968 -22.08 -17.40 -4.27
N LEU A 969 -20.99 -17.75 -4.95
CA LEU A 969 -20.72 -19.15 -5.32
C LEU A 969 -20.06 -19.92 -4.17
N ARG A 970 -20.45 -21.20 -3.99
CA ARG A 970 -19.96 -22.06 -2.89
C ARG A 970 -19.22 -23.31 -3.37
N GLU A 971 -19.57 -23.84 -4.54
CA GLU A 971 -18.94 -25.07 -5.04
C GLU A 971 -17.67 -24.76 -5.85
N THR A 972 -16.53 -25.33 -5.46
CA THR A 972 -15.26 -25.21 -6.18
C THR A 972 -14.90 -26.51 -6.90
N PHE A 973 -14.52 -26.39 -8.17
CA PHE A 973 -14.12 -27.52 -9.04
C PHE A 973 -12.60 -27.65 -9.17
N ARG A 974 -11.85 -26.74 -8.53
CA ARG A 974 -10.38 -26.71 -8.59
C ARG A 974 -9.73 -27.30 -7.34
N LEU A 975 -10.17 -26.85 -6.17
CA LEU A 975 -9.47 -27.11 -4.90
C LEU A 975 -9.83 -28.50 -4.35
N PRO A 976 -8.86 -29.28 -3.85
CA PRO A 976 -9.12 -30.45 -3.02
C PRO A 976 -9.91 -30.09 -1.76
N ARG A 977 -10.57 -31.08 -1.13
CA ARG A 977 -11.39 -30.87 0.08
C ARG A 977 -10.64 -30.14 1.20
N ALA A 978 -9.40 -30.56 1.51
CA ALA A 978 -8.59 -29.91 2.53
C ALA A 978 -8.33 -28.43 2.22
N LEU A 979 -7.96 -28.11 0.98
CA LEU A 979 -7.74 -26.72 0.57
C LEU A 979 -9.04 -25.91 0.59
N ALA A 980 -10.17 -26.47 0.13
CA ALA A 980 -11.47 -25.80 0.22
C ALA A 980 -11.85 -25.47 1.68
N LYS A 981 -11.67 -26.42 2.61
CA LYS A 981 -11.85 -26.23 4.05
C LYS A 981 -10.94 -25.13 4.60
N LEU A 982 -9.64 -25.19 4.25
CA LEU A 982 -8.66 -24.19 4.65
C LEU A 982 -9.03 -22.78 4.20
N HIS A 983 -9.36 -22.61 2.93
CA HIS A 983 -9.73 -21.30 2.38
C HIS A 983 -11.03 -20.78 3.02
N SER A 984 -11.99 -21.66 3.30
CA SER A 984 -13.25 -21.30 3.98
C SER A 984 -12.98 -20.69 5.36
N GLU A 985 -12.21 -21.38 6.18
CA GLU A 985 -11.90 -20.98 7.55
C GLU A 985 -11.00 -19.72 7.63
N LEU A 986 -10.09 -19.55 6.67
CA LEU A 986 -9.13 -18.44 6.70
C LEU A 986 -9.66 -17.15 6.07
N PHE A 987 -10.49 -17.23 5.02
CA PHE A 987 -10.82 -16.06 4.18
C PHE A 987 -12.31 -15.81 3.97
N TYR A 988 -13.16 -16.84 4.00
CA TYR A 988 -14.53 -16.74 3.50
C TYR A 988 -15.61 -16.90 4.58
N SER A 989 -15.24 -17.28 5.81
CA SER A 989 -16.19 -17.48 6.91
C SER A 989 -17.06 -16.24 7.18
N PHE A 990 -16.46 -15.05 7.12
CA PHE A 990 -17.16 -13.78 7.31
C PHE A 990 -18.09 -13.40 6.16
N ASP A 991 -17.83 -13.91 4.94
CA ASP A 991 -18.71 -13.71 3.79
C ASP A 991 -19.91 -14.68 3.80
N GLY A 992 -20.01 -15.56 4.81
CA GLY A 992 -21.03 -16.62 4.88
C GLY A 992 -20.85 -17.68 3.78
N ILE A 993 -19.60 -17.89 3.33
CA ILE A 993 -19.24 -18.83 2.28
C ILE A 993 -18.44 -19.98 2.88
N GLU A 994 -19.00 -21.19 2.77
CA GLU A 994 -18.29 -22.45 3.00
C GLU A 994 -18.03 -23.10 1.64
N LEU A 995 -16.77 -23.32 1.30
CA LEU A 995 -16.37 -23.90 0.03
C LEU A 995 -16.52 -25.41 0.02
N ILE A 996 -17.31 -25.90 -0.92
CA ILE A 996 -17.56 -27.32 -1.12
C ILE A 996 -16.77 -27.77 -2.34
N SER A 997 -15.80 -28.67 -2.14
CA SER A 997 -15.02 -29.24 -3.24
C SER A 997 -15.85 -30.25 -4.03
N ARG A 998 -16.02 -29.98 -5.33
CA ARG A 998 -16.54 -30.88 -6.37
C ARG A 998 -15.45 -31.34 -7.33
N LYS A 999 -14.19 -31.15 -6.94
CA LYS A 999 -13.02 -31.49 -7.76
C LYS A 999 -12.89 -33.01 -7.91
N ASN A 1000 -12.71 -33.47 -9.15
CA ASN A 1000 -12.21 -34.80 -9.45
C ASN A 1000 -10.70 -34.74 -9.62
N SER A 1001 -9.95 -35.41 -8.74
CA SER A 1001 -8.48 -35.43 -8.79
C SER A 1001 -7.94 -36.21 -9.99
N ASP A 1002 -6.84 -35.70 -10.54
CA ASP A 1002 -6.13 -36.36 -11.63
C ASP A 1002 -5.34 -37.57 -11.11
N ARG A 1003 -5.75 -38.78 -11.51
CA ARG A 1003 -5.14 -40.03 -11.03
C ARG A 1003 -3.68 -40.17 -11.47
N GLU A 1004 -3.33 -39.70 -12.66
CA GLU A 1004 -1.97 -39.81 -13.20
C GLU A 1004 -1.00 -38.92 -12.40
N VAL A 1005 -1.44 -37.70 -12.07
CA VAL A 1005 -0.69 -36.79 -11.21
C VAL A 1005 -0.49 -37.39 -9.82
N LEU A 1006 -1.56 -37.92 -9.20
CA LEU A 1006 -1.46 -38.51 -7.87
C LEU A 1006 -0.56 -39.75 -7.82
N GLU A 1007 -0.60 -40.60 -8.85
CA GLU A 1007 0.31 -41.76 -8.95
C GLU A 1007 1.77 -41.34 -9.14
N THR A 1008 2.01 -40.29 -9.94
CA THR A 1008 3.35 -39.74 -10.14
C THR A 1008 3.90 -39.17 -8.84
N LEU A 1009 3.08 -38.41 -8.09
CA LEU A 1009 3.43 -37.91 -6.76
C LEU A 1009 3.73 -39.04 -5.77
N LYS A 1010 2.93 -40.11 -5.78
CA LYS A 1010 3.14 -41.29 -4.91
C LYS A 1010 4.48 -41.98 -5.16
N LYS A 1011 4.96 -41.97 -6.40
CA LYS A 1011 6.24 -42.58 -6.81
C LYS A 1011 7.42 -41.62 -6.66
N ALA A 1012 7.18 -40.32 -6.51
CA ALA A 1012 8.21 -39.29 -6.42
C ALA A 1012 8.86 -39.26 -5.03
N GLY A 1013 10.17 -38.99 -4.98
CA GLY A 1013 10.94 -38.88 -3.74
C GLY A 1013 11.91 -40.04 -3.52
N LYS A 1014 13.21 -39.75 -3.62
CA LYS A 1014 14.30 -40.70 -3.33
C LYS A 1014 14.61 -40.82 -1.84
N ASP A 1015 14.49 -39.72 -1.11
CA ASP A 1015 14.75 -39.63 0.32
C ASP A 1015 13.46 -39.51 1.15
N GLU A 1016 13.60 -39.63 2.47
CA GLU A 1016 12.48 -39.58 3.40
C GLU A 1016 11.77 -38.21 3.41
N PHE A 1017 12.52 -37.11 3.26
CA PHE A 1017 11.96 -35.76 3.26
C PHE A 1017 11.04 -35.54 2.06
N LEU A 1018 11.50 -35.87 0.85
CA LEU A 1018 10.73 -35.72 -0.38
C LEU A 1018 9.52 -36.67 -0.40
N LYS A 1019 9.67 -37.92 0.07
CA LYS A 1019 8.54 -38.84 0.24
C LYS A 1019 7.48 -38.30 1.19
N PHE A 1020 7.88 -37.65 2.27
CA PHE A 1020 6.96 -37.11 3.27
C PHE A 1020 6.12 -35.95 2.71
N ILE A 1021 6.74 -35.04 1.95
CA ILE A 1021 6.05 -33.84 1.41
C ILE A 1021 5.30 -34.10 0.09
N LEU A 1022 5.73 -35.08 -0.71
CA LEU A 1022 5.09 -35.38 -2.00
C LEU A 1022 3.92 -36.36 -1.87
N ASP A 1023 3.71 -36.96 -0.70
CA ASP A 1023 2.61 -37.88 -0.42
C ASP A 1023 1.26 -37.29 -0.87
N PRO A 1024 0.56 -37.89 -1.86
CA PRO A 1024 -0.70 -37.35 -2.38
C PRO A 1024 -1.83 -37.33 -1.35
N GLY A 1025 -1.76 -38.12 -0.26
CA GLY A 1025 -2.76 -38.12 0.82
C GLY A 1025 -2.84 -36.79 1.58
N TYR A 1026 -1.80 -35.95 1.50
CA TYR A 1026 -1.71 -34.68 2.21
C TYR A 1026 -1.57 -33.53 1.21
N PRO A 1027 -2.68 -32.91 0.77
CA PRO A 1027 -2.66 -31.85 -0.24
C PRO A 1027 -2.09 -30.52 0.28
N VAL A 1028 -1.94 -30.33 1.60
CA VAL A 1028 -1.40 -29.11 2.19
C VAL A 1028 -0.12 -29.43 2.96
N ILE A 1029 0.99 -28.81 2.55
CA ILE A 1029 2.31 -28.97 3.19
C ILE A 1029 2.82 -27.59 3.63
N LEU A 1030 3.37 -27.52 4.84
CA LEU A 1030 4.09 -26.37 5.36
C LEU A 1030 5.50 -26.79 5.78
N ILE A 1031 6.52 -26.22 5.14
CA ILE A 1031 7.94 -26.41 5.45
C ILE A 1031 8.44 -25.16 6.16
N ILE A 1032 8.76 -25.30 7.45
CA ILE A 1032 9.30 -24.22 8.28
C ILE A 1032 10.80 -24.39 8.45
N HIS A 1033 11.58 -23.35 8.19
CA HIS A 1033 13.02 -23.33 8.49
C HIS A 1033 13.39 -22.28 9.54
N ASN A 1034 14.56 -22.46 10.15
CA ASN A 1034 15.12 -21.53 11.15
C ASN A 1034 16.16 -20.54 10.61
N GLU A 1035 16.42 -20.53 9.29
CA GLU A 1035 17.15 -19.42 8.64
C GLU A 1035 16.36 -18.11 8.85
N GLY A 1036 17.07 -17.02 9.14
CA GLY A 1036 16.49 -15.76 9.65
C GLY A 1036 17.22 -14.48 9.25
N GLY A 1037 17.96 -14.50 8.14
CA GLY A 1037 18.71 -13.34 7.64
C GLY A 1037 18.41 -12.92 6.21
N SER A 1038 17.44 -13.56 5.56
CA SER A 1038 17.06 -13.30 4.18
C SER A 1038 15.99 -12.22 4.09
N THR A 1039 16.16 -11.28 3.17
CA THR A 1039 15.17 -10.24 2.84
C THR A 1039 14.43 -10.62 1.56
N LYS A 1040 14.96 -10.24 0.39
CA LYS A 1040 14.32 -10.51 -0.92
C LYS A 1040 14.83 -11.74 -1.66
N VAL A 1041 15.84 -12.40 -1.11
CA VAL A 1041 16.48 -13.59 -1.68
C VAL A 1041 16.78 -14.56 -0.55
N ASN A 1042 16.42 -15.83 -0.74
CA ASN A 1042 16.67 -16.91 0.20
C ASN A 1042 17.21 -18.15 -0.53
N GLU A 1043 18.50 -18.41 -0.34
CA GLU A 1043 19.22 -19.51 -0.98
C GLU A 1043 18.76 -20.88 -0.46
N LEU A 1044 18.42 -20.99 0.83
CA LEU A 1044 17.91 -22.23 1.41
C LEU A 1044 16.55 -22.61 0.78
N GLU A 1045 15.62 -21.66 0.71
CA GLU A 1045 14.32 -21.91 0.09
C GLU A 1045 14.48 -22.26 -1.40
N ALA A 1046 15.36 -21.58 -2.13
CA ALA A 1046 15.63 -21.86 -3.54
C ALA A 1046 16.18 -23.28 -3.76
N GLU A 1047 17.07 -23.75 -2.89
CA GLU A 1047 17.58 -25.12 -2.91
C GLU A 1047 16.50 -26.17 -2.60
N ILE A 1048 15.61 -25.90 -1.63
CA ILE A 1048 14.47 -26.78 -1.34
C ILE A 1048 13.55 -26.88 -2.57
N VAL A 1049 13.23 -25.75 -3.20
CA VAL A 1049 12.42 -25.71 -4.44
C VAL A 1049 13.08 -26.52 -5.55
N LYS A 1050 14.40 -26.35 -5.76
CA LYS A 1050 15.16 -27.08 -6.77
C LYS A 1050 15.06 -28.60 -6.57
N ASP A 1051 15.18 -29.07 -5.34
CA ASP A 1051 15.14 -30.50 -5.03
C ASP A 1051 13.74 -31.10 -5.18
N ILE A 1052 12.69 -30.38 -4.81
CA ILE A 1052 11.31 -30.79 -5.10
C ILE A 1052 11.11 -30.94 -6.61
N LEU A 1053 11.49 -29.92 -7.39
CA LEU A 1053 11.28 -29.90 -8.84
C LEU A 1053 12.04 -30.98 -9.61
N LYS A 1054 13.16 -31.49 -9.07
CA LYS A 1054 13.89 -32.61 -9.67
C LYS A 1054 13.09 -33.91 -9.64
N GLU A 1055 12.22 -34.10 -8.65
CA GLU A 1055 11.46 -35.35 -8.43
C GLU A 1055 10.06 -35.33 -9.05
N VAL A 1056 9.47 -34.15 -9.31
CA VAL A 1056 8.12 -34.01 -9.88
C VAL A 1056 8.11 -33.76 -11.40
N LYS A 1057 9.04 -34.39 -12.13
CA LYS A 1057 9.10 -34.27 -13.60
C LYS A 1057 7.84 -34.86 -14.24
N GLY A 1058 7.25 -34.12 -15.20
CA GLY A 1058 6.03 -34.53 -15.89
C GLY A 1058 4.73 -34.03 -15.24
N ILE A 1059 4.80 -33.43 -14.05
CA ILE A 1059 3.67 -32.76 -13.40
C ILE A 1059 3.70 -31.27 -13.76
N ASP A 1060 2.53 -30.65 -13.94
CA ASP A 1060 2.45 -29.21 -14.15
C ASP A 1060 2.65 -28.44 -12.83
N VAL A 1061 3.85 -27.89 -12.61
CA VAL A 1061 4.22 -27.19 -11.38
C VAL A 1061 4.36 -25.69 -11.61
N GLY A 1062 3.90 -24.88 -10.65
CA GLY A 1062 4.19 -23.45 -10.56
C GLY A 1062 4.88 -23.09 -9.26
N VAL A 1063 5.84 -22.17 -9.32
CA VAL A 1063 6.49 -21.61 -8.14
C VAL A 1063 6.10 -20.14 -7.98
N VAL A 1064 5.48 -19.82 -6.84
CA VAL A 1064 5.05 -18.47 -6.49
C VAL A 1064 6.03 -17.88 -5.48
N VAL A 1065 6.54 -16.69 -5.76
CA VAL A 1065 7.45 -15.95 -4.87
C VAL A 1065 6.99 -14.51 -4.70
N PRO A 1066 7.15 -13.90 -3.52
CA PRO A 1066 6.78 -12.50 -3.31
C PRO A 1066 7.73 -11.53 -4.03
N TYR A 1067 9.01 -11.91 -4.19
CA TYR A 1067 10.03 -11.03 -4.75
C TYR A 1067 10.57 -11.52 -6.08
N ARG A 1068 10.78 -10.59 -6.99
CA ARG A 1068 11.41 -10.88 -8.27
C ARG A 1068 12.89 -11.24 -8.13
N ALA A 1069 13.58 -10.72 -7.12
CA ALA A 1069 14.94 -11.15 -6.81
C ALA A 1069 15.01 -12.67 -6.50
N GLN A 1070 14.06 -13.20 -5.71
CA GLN A 1070 13.93 -14.65 -5.52
C GLN A 1070 13.53 -15.38 -6.81
N LYS A 1071 12.63 -14.80 -7.61
CA LYS A 1071 12.28 -15.36 -8.94
C LYS A 1071 13.53 -15.55 -9.80
N ARG A 1072 14.46 -14.58 -9.83
CA ARG A 1072 15.73 -14.68 -10.55
C ARG A 1072 16.56 -15.86 -10.05
N LEU A 1073 16.75 -15.96 -8.74
CA LEU A 1073 17.53 -17.04 -8.12
C LEU A 1073 16.93 -18.42 -8.43
N ILE A 1074 15.63 -18.60 -8.28
CA ILE A 1074 15.01 -19.91 -8.55
C ILE A 1074 15.08 -20.23 -10.06
N ARG A 1075 14.85 -19.25 -10.94
CA ARG A 1075 14.91 -19.47 -12.41
C ARG A 1075 16.32 -19.79 -12.92
N SER A 1076 17.39 -19.36 -12.24
CA SER A 1076 18.74 -19.78 -12.61
C SER A 1076 19.01 -21.24 -12.24
N LEU A 1077 18.27 -21.79 -11.27
CA LEU A 1077 18.40 -23.16 -10.81
C LEU A 1077 17.46 -24.14 -11.53
N VAL A 1078 16.32 -23.68 -12.06
CA VAL A 1078 15.28 -24.55 -12.65
C VAL A 1078 14.59 -23.95 -13.88
N ASN A 1079 14.08 -24.82 -14.76
CA ASN A 1079 13.33 -24.46 -15.97
C ASN A 1079 11.81 -24.67 -15.80
N VAL A 1080 11.21 -24.01 -14.82
CA VAL A 1080 9.76 -24.07 -14.50
C VAL A 1080 9.20 -22.65 -14.43
N GLN A 1081 7.88 -22.49 -14.54
CA GLN A 1081 7.22 -21.19 -14.35
C GLN A 1081 7.39 -20.72 -12.90
N VAL A 1082 8.17 -19.64 -12.72
CA VAL A 1082 8.36 -18.93 -11.44
C VAL A 1082 7.90 -17.50 -11.61
N ASP A 1083 7.03 -17.00 -10.74
CA ASP A 1083 6.46 -15.65 -10.86
C ASP A 1083 5.85 -15.14 -9.55
N THR A 1084 5.48 -13.86 -9.53
CA THR A 1084 4.77 -13.26 -8.39
C THR A 1084 3.29 -13.61 -8.39
N VAL A 1085 2.65 -13.41 -7.24
CA VAL A 1085 1.22 -13.70 -7.03
C VAL A 1085 0.34 -12.99 -8.06
N GLU A 1086 0.65 -11.72 -8.37
CA GLU A 1086 -0.10 -10.89 -9.31
C GLU A 1086 -0.05 -11.44 -10.73
N ARG A 1087 1.13 -11.87 -11.20
CA ARG A 1087 1.31 -12.44 -12.54
C ARG A 1087 0.77 -13.86 -12.65
N PHE A 1088 0.70 -14.60 -11.54
CA PHE A 1088 0.05 -15.91 -11.48
C PHE A 1088 -1.49 -15.86 -11.45
N GLN A 1089 -2.09 -14.69 -11.25
CA GLN A 1089 -3.54 -14.57 -11.20
C GLN A 1089 -4.20 -15.05 -12.51
N GLY A 1090 -5.31 -15.79 -12.36
CA GLY A 1090 -5.98 -16.49 -13.46
C GLY A 1090 -5.32 -17.81 -13.87
N GLY A 1091 -4.08 -18.09 -13.44
CA GLY A 1091 -3.41 -19.38 -13.63
C GLY A 1091 -3.85 -20.45 -12.64
N GLU A 1092 -3.56 -21.70 -12.97
CA GLU A 1092 -3.74 -22.88 -12.12
C GLU A 1092 -2.70 -23.94 -12.50
N LYS A 1093 -2.23 -24.71 -11.52
CA LYS A 1093 -1.21 -25.75 -11.67
C LYS A 1093 -1.56 -26.96 -10.82
N ASP A 1094 -1.06 -28.14 -11.19
CA ASP A 1094 -1.28 -29.37 -10.45
C ASP A 1094 -0.66 -29.28 -9.06
N VAL A 1095 0.58 -28.79 -9.01
CA VAL A 1095 1.30 -28.49 -7.78
C VAL A 1095 1.71 -27.03 -7.77
N ILE A 1096 1.47 -26.36 -6.63
CA ILE A 1096 1.98 -25.01 -6.37
C ILE A 1096 2.96 -25.06 -5.22
N ILE A 1097 4.15 -24.49 -5.44
CA ILE A 1097 5.14 -24.25 -4.41
C ILE A 1097 5.17 -22.75 -4.14
N VAL A 1098 4.97 -22.34 -2.90
CA VAL A 1098 5.06 -20.94 -2.47
C VAL A 1098 6.32 -20.79 -1.62
N SER A 1099 7.27 -19.99 -2.07
CA SER A 1099 8.51 -19.67 -1.33
C SER A 1099 8.40 -18.25 -0.79
N MET A 1100 8.25 -18.10 0.52
CA MET A 1100 8.00 -16.82 1.18
C MET A 1100 9.22 -15.91 1.23
N THR A 1101 10.42 -16.47 1.07
CA THR A 1101 11.71 -15.78 0.92
C THR A 1101 12.18 -15.01 2.17
N SER A 1102 11.38 -14.06 2.63
CA SER A 1102 11.72 -13.18 3.76
C SER A 1102 11.75 -13.98 5.05
N SER A 1103 12.89 -13.93 5.73
CA SER A 1103 13.12 -14.58 7.01
C SER A 1103 13.66 -13.64 8.09
N ASP A 1104 14.18 -12.47 7.71
CA ASP A 1104 14.63 -11.43 8.63
C ASP A 1104 13.44 -10.74 9.33
N PRO A 1105 13.34 -10.77 10.68
CA PRO A 1105 12.19 -10.19 11.40
C PRO A 1105 12.04 -8.68 11.22
N ALA A 1106 13.15 -7.96 11.07
CA ALA A 1106 13.18 -6.52 10.90
C ALA A 1106 12.62 -6.12 9.53
N TYR A 1107 13.04 -6.84 8.49
CA TYR A 1107 12.51 -6.69 7.15
C TYR A 1107 11.03 -7.08 7.08
N LEU A 1108 10.64 -8.24 7.63
CA LEU A 1108 9.24 -8.67 7.72
C LEU A 1108 8.34 -7.61 8.38
N SER A 1109 8.84 -6.95 9.43
CA SER A 1109 8.15 -5.84 10.11
C SER A 1109 8.00 -4.59 9.25
N LYS A 1110 8.89 -4.38 8.27
CA LYS A 1110 8.90 -3.24 7.35
C LYS A 1110 7.98 -3.47 6.14
N VAL A 1111 7.91 -4.71 5.65
CA VAL A 1111 7.07 -5.08 4.49
C VAL A 1111 5.79 -5.81 4.90
N LEU A 1112 5.29 -5.53 6.10
CA LEU A 1112 4.23 -6.31 6.75
C LEU A 1112 2.96 -6.36 5.89
N GLU A 1113 2.46 -5.20 5.47
CA GLU A 1113 1.26 -5.09 4.62
C GLU A 1113 1.42 -5.78 3.26
N PHE A 1114 2.64 -5.86 2.75
CA PHE A 1114 2.94 -6.53 1.48
C PHE A 1114 3.01 -8.06 1.63
N ILE A 1115 3.83 -8.57 2.57
CA ILE A 1115 4.04 -10.02 2.74
C ILE A 1115 2.83 -10.71 3.35
N TYR A 1116 2.21 -10.09 4.35
CA TYR A 1116 1.12 -10.69 5.11
C TYR A 1116 -0.25 -10.40 4.53
N ASN A 1117 -0.33 -9.72 3.38
CA ASN A 1117 -1.59 -9.44 2.71
C ASN A 1117 -2.41 -10.75 2.56
N PRO A 1118 -3.58 -10.86 3.21
CA PRO A 1118 -4.35 -12.11 3.22
C PRO A 1118 -4.84 -12.48 1.81
N ASN A 1119 -5.11 -11.49 0.97
CA ASN A 1119 -5.56 -11.71 -0.40
C ASN A 1119 -4.45 -12.33 -1.25
N ARG A 1120 -3.17 -11.98 -1.00
CA ARG A 1120 -2.03 -12.62 -1.68
C ARG A 1120 -1.90 -14.09 -1.29
N LEU A 1121 -2.03 -14.41 0.00
CA LEU A 1121 -2.01 -15.80 0.46
C LEU A 1121 -3.16 -16.61 -0.12
N ASN A 1122 -4.38 -16.05 -0.12
CA ASN A 1122 -5.55 -16.66 -0.73
C ASN A 1122 -5.34 -16.92 -2.23
N VAL A 1123 -4.81 -15.92 -2.96
CA VAL A 1123 -4.52 -16.06 -4.39
C VAL A 1123 -3.44 -17.09 -4.64
N ALA A 1124 -2.35 -17.12 -3.87
CA ALA A 1124 -1.25 -18.06 -4.05
C ALA A 1124 -1.68 -19.51 -3.76
N GLY A 1125 -2.32 -19.76 -2.61
CA GLY A 1125 -2.77 -21.08 -2.20
C GLY A 1125 -3.82 -21.67 -3.15
N SER A 1126 -4.71 -20.83 -3.67
CA SER A 1126 -5.81 -21.26 -4.53
C SER A 1126 -5.46 -21.55 -5.99
N ARG A 1127 -4.17 -21.42 -6.36
CA ARG A 1127 -3.68 -21.84 -7.69
C ARG A 1127 -3.46 -23.35 -7.78
N ALA A 1128 -3.37 -24.05 -6.64
CA ALA A 1128 -3.14 -25.49 -6.60
C ALA A 1128 -4.39 -26.27 -6.98
N LYS A 1129 -4.23 -27.27 -7.85
CA LYS A 1129 -5.26 -28.26 -8.18
C LYS A 1129 -5.16 -29.48 -7.28
N GLU A 1130 -3.97 -30.04 -7.05
CA GLU A 1130 -3.80 -31.26 -6.25
C GLU A 1130 -3.02 -31.02 -4.96
N LYS A 1131 -1.96 -30.19 -5.00
CA LYS A 1131 -1.07 -30.00 -3.85
C LYS A 1131 -0.52 -28.57 -3.73
N LEU A 1132 -0.52 -28.06 -2.51
CA LEU A 1132 0.11 -26.81 -2.09
C LEU A 1132 1.27 -27.10 -1.15
N ILE A 1133 2.46 -26.59 -1.47
CA ILE A 1133 3.65 -26.63 -0.61
C ILE A 1133 4.06 -25.20 -0.28
N LEU A 1134 3.90 -24.79 0.97
CA LEU A 1134 4.36 -23.48 1.47
C LEU A 1134 5.70 -23.66 2.18
N ILE A 1135 6.71 -22.88 1.79
CA ILE A 1135 8.03 -22.82 2.40
C ILE A 1135 8.18 -21.44 3.02
N ALA A 1136 8.51 -21.39 4.31
CA ALA A 1136 8.65 -20.14 5.04
C ALA A 1136 9.60 -20.25 6.24
N SER A 1137 10.18 -19.12 6.63
CA SER A 1137 10.89 -19.02 7.91
C SER A 1137 9.93 -19.09 9.09
N LYS A 1138 10.38 -19.66 10.22
CA LYS A 1138 9.67 -19.60 11.51
C LYS A 1138 9.31 -18.17 11.91
N ASN A 1139 10.18 -17.20 11.58
CA ASN A 1139 9.99 -15.78 11.88
C ASN A 1139 8.74 -15.18 11.22
N LEU A 1140 8.26 -15.78 10.12
CA LEU A 1140 7.02 -15.37 9.47
C LEU A 1140 5.80 -15.57 10.41
N PHE A 1141 5.78 -16.67 11.15
CA PHE A 1141 4.64 -17.01 12.01
C PHE A 1141 4.79 -16.45 13.44
N THR A 1142 6.03 -16.26 13.89
CA THR A 1142 6.38 -15.73 15.21
C THR A 1142 6.56 -14.21 15.25
N LEU A 1143 6.31 -13.51 14.14
CA LEU A 1143 6.36 -12.05 14.12
C LEU A 1143 5.38 -11.48 15.16
N SER A 1144 5.86 -10.53 15.96
CA SER A 1144 5.06 -9.81 16.94
C SER A 1144 4.33 -8.67 16.27
N ALA A 1145 3.02 -8.59 16.48
CA ALA A 1145 2.24 -7.43 16.10
C ALA A 1145 2.59 -6.24 17.00
N LYS A 1146 2.45 -5.04 16.45
CA LYS A 1146 2.72 -3.77 17.16
C LYS A 1146 1.45 -3.18 17.75
N ASP A 1147 0.33 -3.41 17.07
CA ASP A 1147 -1.02 -2.97 17.42
C ASP A 1147 -2.04 -4.03 16.97
N LEU A 1148 -3.33 -3.81 17.26
CA LEU A 1148 -4.39 -4.75 16.89
C LEU A 1148 -4.59 -4.83 15.37
N GLU A 1149 -4.43 -3.72 14.65
CA GLU A 1149 -4.56 -3.67 13.19
C GLU A 1149 -3.53 -4.59 12.52
N THR A 1150 -2.27 -4.44 12.90
CA THR A 1150 -1.17 -5.33 12.51
C THR A 1150 -1.46 -6.79 12.88
N PHE A 1151 -2.00 -7.04 14.08
CA PHE A 1151 -2.31 -8.40 14.51
C PHE A 1151 -3.36 -9.06 13.61
N GLU A 1152 -4.39 -8.32 13.18
CA GLU A 1152 -5.39 -8.85 12.27
C GLU A 1152 -4.82 -9.18 10.90
N ILE A 1153 -3.88 -8.39 10.38
CA ILE A 1153 -3.14 -8.73 9.15
C ILE A 1153 -2.36 -10.05 9.32
N LEU A 1154 -1.75 -10.27 10.49
CA LEU A 1154 -1.02 -11.51 10.80
C LEU A 1154 -1.94 -12.70 11.11
N ARG A 1155 -3.22 -12.47 11.44
CA ARG A 1155 -4.11 -13.49 12.00
C ARG A 1155 -4.34 -14.68 11.05
N PRO A 1156 -4.61 -14.51 9.75
CA PRO A 1156 -4.75 -15.66 8.83
C PRO A 1156 -3.49 -16.54 8.77
N TRP A 1157 -2.30 -15.94 8.82
CA TRP A 1157 -1.03 -16.66 8.85
C TRP A 1157 -0.82 -17.43 10.14
N LYS A 1158 -1.11 -16.81 11.29
CA LYS A 1158 -1.05 -17.47 12.60
C LYS A 1158 -2.06 -18.62 12.67
N ARG A 1159 -3.29 -18.43 12.19
CA ARG A 1159 -4.32 -19.49 12.10
C ARG A 1159 -3.87 -20.66 11.23
N PHE A 1160 -3.33 -20.36 10.04
CA PHE A 1160 -2.76 -21.37 9.16
C PHE A 1160 -1.69 -22.21 9.87
N TYR A 1161 -0.72 -21.56 10.51
CA TYR A 1161 0.34 -22.24 11.27
C TYR A 1161 -0.20 -23.10 12.41
N ILE A 1162 -1.11 -22.54 13.23
CA ILE A 1162 -1.72 -23.26 14.36
C ILE A 1162 -2.48 -24.50 13.88
N LYS A 1163 -3.23 -24.38 12.77
CA LYS A 1163 -3.96 -25.49 12.19
C LYS A 1163 -3.01 -26.61 11.75
N MET A 1164 -1.97 -26.27 11.00
CA MET A 1164 -0.94 -27.23 10.58
C MET A 1164 -0.26 -27.90 11.78
N ARG A 1165 -0.05 -27.19 12.89
CA ARG A 1165 0.61 -27.73 14.10
C ARG A 1165 -0.30 -28.61 14.95
N ARG A 1166 -1.61 -28.34 15.02
CA ARG A 1166 -2.57 -29.06 15.87
C ARG A 1166 -3.23 -30.23 15.16
N GLU A 1167 -3.55 -30.08 13.87
CA GLU A 1167 -4.31 -31.05 13.09
C GLU A 1167 -3.43 -31.80 12.08
N GLY A 1168 -2.23 -31.30 11.78
CA GLY A 1168 -1.30 -31.91 10.84
C GLY A 1168 -0.32 -32.89 11.47
N GLU A 1169 0.25 -33.76 10.64
CA GLU A 1169 1.40 -34.57 10.99
C GLU A 1169 2.69 -33.75 10.83
N SER A 1170 3.65 -33.93 11.75
CA SER A 1170 4.91 -33.21 11.68
C SER A 1170 6.14 -34.12 11.75
N ARG A 1171 7.21 -33.73 11.06
CA ARG A 1171 8.54 -34.34 11.15
C ARG A 1171 9.63 -33.27 11.09
N LYS A 1172 10.77 -33.56 11.69
CA LYS A 1172 11.97 -32.71 11.64
C LYS A 1172 12.99 -33.29 10.69
N PHE A 1173 13.60 -32.43 9.88
CA PHE A 1173 14.68 -32.75 8.96
C PHE A 1173 15.80 -31.72 9.11
N THR A 1174 16.96 -31.99 8.51
CA THR A 1174 18.11 -31.08 8.52
C THR A 1174 18.61 -30.87 7.10
N LYS A 1175 18.92 -29.62 6.73
CA LYS A 1175 19.47 -29.26 5.42
C LYS A 1175 20.40 -28.06 5.55
N ALA A 1176 21.64 -28.18 5.07
CA ALA A 1176 22.64 -27.11 5.09
C ALA A 1176 22.73 -26.40 6.47
N ASP A 1177 22.83 -27.18 7.54
CA ASP A 1177 22.88 -26.75 8.95
C ASP A 1177 21.60 -26.11 9.53
N TYR A 1178 20.55 -25.99 8.72
CA TYR A 1178 19.24 -25.52 9.16
C TYR A 1178 18.31 -26.68 9.53
N ILE A 1179 17.47 -26.44 10.54
CA ILE A 1179 16.43 -27.37 10.97
C ILE A 1179 15.16 -27.03 10.18
N LEU A 1180 14.59 -28.05 9.54
CA LEU A 1180 13.31 -27.98 8.84
C LEU A 1180 12.24 -28.68 9.69
N GLU A 1181 11.23 -27.95 10.12
CA GLU A 1181 10.01 -28.50 10.72
C GLU A 1181 8.93 -28.56 9.65
N VAL A 1182 8.55 -29.78 9.26
CA VAL A 1182 7.66 -30.01 8.12
C VAL A 1182 6.33 -30.53 8.62
N PHE A 1183 5.25 -29.88 8.22
CA PHE A 1183 3.88 -30.24 8.55
C PHE A 1183 3.13 -30.65 7.29
N ARG A 1184 2.29 -31.68 7.38
CA ARG A 1184 1.40 -32.12 6.30
C ARG A 1184 -0.01 -32.35 6.84
N TRP A 1185 -1.02 -31.93 6.09
CA TRP A 1185 -2.41 -31.99 6.54
C TRP A 1185 -3.34 -32.53 5.44
N ALA A 1186 -4.19 -33.48 5.84
CA ALA A 1186 -5.09 -34.24 4.96
C ALA A 1186 -6.47 -33.60 4.79
N GLY A 1187 -6.87 -32.70 5.71
CA GLY A 1187 -8.19 -32.05 5.66
C GLY A 1187 -9.26 -32.63 6.58
N GLU A 1188 -8.97 -33.75 7.26
CA GLU A 1188 -9.91 -34.46 8.14
C GLU A 1188 -10.09 -33.74 9.48
#